data_AF-A0A8J6XSN8-F1
#
_entry.id   AF-A0A8J6XSN8-F1
#
_cell.length_a   1.000
_cell.length_b   1.000
_cell.length_c   1.000
_cell.angle_alpha   90.00
_cell.angle_beta   90.00
_cell.angle_gamma   90.00
#
_symmetry.space_group_name_H-M   'P 1'
#
loop_
_entity.id
_entity.type
_entity.pdbx_description
1 polymer ?
#
loop_
_entity_poly.entity_id
_entity_poly.type
_entity_poly.pdbx_seq_one_letter_code
_entity_poly.pdbx_strand_id
1 'polypeptide(L)'
;MTERNIPESWSSTRARKTDNMTRLSHQKDSDQESVQATGSTSKSVKRSQKSTEIPAGSSSWQIPKWMTSWVFWTMFVTVMTGSIGFTAMSMLLKLPAAPNCPAIFWPLASASVRIHCAQLAASKFTLKDLLSAITLVQHLPKDHPMRGEVERLIEEWSKDILQLADDTFQAGKIEEAITIARKLPQDVPSSSLVNKKVADWQKTWSKAESIYKESESEIREQHWHQAFMIAAKLLRVDNKYWESIKYEELNRAIIRTREESEKLAQAESIAKKGDLKSLQKAIKIAESIGSNSYIYQTAQDTIPNFGQKMLALAQKKLDQKDADEAISIAQQIPTNARIQSDVKDFVTIAEAQRSAWTGTIGGLEAAISQAQQIDATRPSYDKAQQLIGYWQLEAQDVFRLEKARTLASVGTVPNLTAAIAEAQLVPTTNPRAKEASREIATWVAQVQTIEDRPYLERAEQVALYEDVNSLNAAITEASQIRQGRALYREARQKIATWTDKVQRIEDQPYLDQAREMARSGNLPEAITLAQRIANGRALSRQAQASINDWQGQLWARENWKRAREIALAGTPEALADAIRRANRVPVNSMLRTDVNVAIDQWSQQILDMARSQGESDIQRGIETARLVPRGTAAYSTAREQIRAWQEYLNPEPQQSEQPFEQTTPTYDQQGGNYSNY
;
A
#
# COMPACT_ATOMS: atom_id res chain seq x y z
N MET A 1 -45.91 -4.22 16.01
CA MET A 1 -46.38 -3.84 14.67
C MET A 1 -45.25 -4.12 13.69
N THR A 2 -45.58 -4.88 12.64
CA THR A 2 -44.85 -5.14 11.38
C THR A 2 -43.45 -5.79 11.44
N GLU A 3 -43.44 -7.13 11.29
CA GLU A 3 -42.98 -7.92 10.12
C GLU A 3 -41.94 -7.26 9.16
N ARG A 4 -40.98 -7.93 8.50
CA ARG A 4 -40.68 -9.34 8.18
C ARG A 4 -39.28 -9.38 7.52
N ASN A 5 -38.48 -10.42 7.74
CA ASN A 5 -37.98 -11.35 6.69
C ASN A 5 -36.89 -12.30 7.24
N ILE A 6 -37.18 -13.60 7.12
CA ILE A 6 -36.28 -14.76 7.20
C ILE A 6 -35.91 -15.14 5.73
N PRO A 7 -34.87 -15.96 5.43
CA PRO A 7 -34.95 -17.44 5.55
C PRO A 7 -33.66 -18.07 6.16
N GLU A 8 -33.74 -19.01 7.10
CA GLU A 8 -33.89 -20.48 6.96
C GLU A 8 -32.74 -21.22 6.23
N SER A 9 -31.95 -21.98 6.99
CA SER A 9 -31.89 -23.45 6.86
C SER A 9 -30.97 -24.09 7.93
N TRP A 10 -31.63 -24.76 8.88
CA TRP A 10 -31.15 -25.87 9.72
C TRP A 10 -31.54 -27.18 8.97
N SER A 11 -31.00 -28.40 9.13
CA SER A 11 -30.29 -29.10 10.21
C SER A 11 -29.84 -30.51 9.76
N SER A 12 -28.96 -31.11 10.57
CA SER A 12 -28.78 -32.56 10.83
C SER A 12 -28.13 -33.40 9.72
N THR A 13 -27.21 -34.33 9.98
CA THR A 13 -27.33 -35.47 10.91
C THR A 13 -25.95 -35.95 11.41
N ARG A 14 -25.92 -36.51 12.62
CA ARG A 14 -24.78 -37.13 13.31
C ARG A 14 -25.03 -38.65 13.44
N ALA A 15 -23.92 -39.40 13.54
CA ALA A 15 -23.75 -40.81 13.99
C ALA A 15 -23.81 -41.86 12.86
N ARG A 16 -23.05 -42.97 12.87
CA ARG A 16 -22.37 -43.72 13.95
C ARG A 16 -21.27 -44.66 13.35
N LYS A 17 -20.49 -45.23 14.26
CA LYS A 17 -19.25 -46.02 14.20
C LYS A 17 -19.45 -47.54 13.95
N THR A 18 -18.34 -48.30 13.90
CA THR A 18 -18.09 -49.77 14.06
C THR A 18 -18.26 -50.67 12.83
N ASP A 19 -17.62 -51.84 12.69
CA ASP A 19 -16.28 -52.41 12.97
C ASP A 19 -16.31 -53.82 12.31
N ASN A 20 -15.14 -54.35 11.96
CA ASN A 20 -14.75 -55.78 11.87
C ASN A 20 -15.43 -56.78 10.88
N MET A 21 -14.60 -57.22 9.92
CA MET A 21 -13.99 -58.57 9.84
C MET A 21 -14.90 -59.82 9.63
N THR A 22 -14.63 -60.55 8.53
CA THR A 22 -14.25 -62.01 8.46
C THR A 22 -15.00 -62.85 7.39
N ARG A 23 -14.23 -63.32 6.38
CA ARG A 23 -14.29 -64.62 5.62
C ARG A 23 -15.53 -64.94 4.75
N LEU A 24 -15.48 -65.70 3.63
CA LEU A 24 -14.50 -66.65 3.07
C LEU A 24 -14.82 -66.92 1.57
N SER A 25 -13.74 -67.21 0.81
CA SER A 25 -13.57 -68.23 -0.24
C SER A 25 -14.20 -68.14 -1.64
N HIS A 26 -13.26 -68.29 -2.59
CA HIS A 26 -13.25 -69.01 -3.88
C HIS A 26 -13.02 -68.08 -5.09
N GLN A 27 -12.03 -68.28 -5.95
CA GLN A 27 -11.00 -69.31 -6.14
C GLN A 27 -10.00 -68.67 -7.16
N LYS A 28 -8.75 -68.39 -6.76
CA LYS A 28 -7.54 -69.26 -6.84
C LYS A 28 -6.82 -69.06 -8.19
N ASP A 29 -5.73 -68.30 -8.24
CA ASP A 29 -4.36 -68.53 -7.72
C ASP A 29 -3.57 -69.56 -8.53
N SER A 30 -2.41 -69.12 -9.03
CA SER A 30 -1.10 -69.66 -8.63
C SER A 30 0.03 -68.89 -9.33
N ASP A 31 0.66 -67.96 -8.60
CA ASP A 31 2.01 -68.06 -8.01
C ASP A 31 3.15 -68.74 -8.81
N GLN A 32 4.43 -68.34 -8.73
CA GLN A 32 5.12 -67.17 -8.18
C GLN A 32 6.59 -67.25 -8.66
N GLU A 33 7.18 -66.07 -8.83
CA GLU A 33 8.58 -65.65 -8.61
C GLU A 33 9.77 -66.63 -8.66
N SER A 34 10.79 -66.25 -9.46
CA SER A 34 12.04 -65.71 -8.92
C SER A 34 12.94 -65.04 -9.98
N VAL A 35 13.34 -63.81 -9.67
CA VAL A 35 14.64 -63.11 -9.91
C VAL A 35 15.60 -63.67 -10.99
N GLN A 36 15.97 -62.88 -12.02
CA GLN A 36 17.22 -62.07 -12.11
C GLN A 36 17.47 -61.50 -13.53
N ALA A 37 17.78 -60.20 -13.56
CA ALA A 37 18.55 -59.35 -14.50
C ALA A 37 18.80 -59.66 -16.00
N THR A 38 18.76 -58.55 -16.77
CA THR A 38 19.38 -58.24 -18.08
C THR A 38 18.84 -58.98 -19.31
N GLY A 39 18.57 -58.38 -20.46
CA GLY A 39 18.81 -57.05 -20.99
C GLY A 39 18.79 -57.14 -22.52
N SER A 40 18.22 -56.11 -23.16
CA SER A 40 18.41 -55.73 -24.57
C SER A 40 17.67 -56.46 -25.71
N THR A 41 16.68 -55.72 -26.23
CA THR A 41 16.55 -55.25 -27.63
C THR A 41 16.59 -56.26 -28.78
N SER A 42 15.51 -56.37 -29.55
CA SER A 42 15.30 -55.58 -30.78
C SER A 42 14.15 -56.14 -31.62
N LYS A 43 13.36 -55.21 -32.18
CA LYS A 43 12.37 -55.36 -33.26
C LYS A 43 13.03 -56.10 -34.46
N SER A 44 12.35 -56.71 -35.42
CA SER A 44 11.06 -56.37 -36.02
C SER A 44 10.60 -57.46 -36.99
N VAL A 45 9.28 -57.61 -37.08
CA VAL A 45 8.49 -57.81 -38.31
C VAL A 45 8.43 -59.19 -38.98
N LYS A 46 7.18 -59.68 -38.96
CA LYS A 46 6.50 -60.71 -39.77
C LYS A 46 7.06 -60.92 -41.19
N ARG A 47 7.22 -62.20 -41.56
CA ARG A 47 6.34 -62.81 -42.58
C ARG A 47 6.37 -64.35 -42.50
N SER A 48 5.17 -64.90 -42.51
CA SER A 48 4.74 -66.28 -42.72
C SER A 48 5.72 -67.19 -43.48
N GLN A 49 5.97 -68.38 -42.93
CA GLN A 49 5.94 -69.59 -43.74
C GLN A 49 5.46 -70.81 -42.93
N LYS A 50 4.41 -71.41 -43.47
CA LYS A 50 3.74 -72.64 -43.08
C LYS A 50 4.68 -73.81 -43.34
N SER A 51 5.07 -74.53 -42.31
CA SER A 51 5.70 -75.86 -42.39
C SER A 51 4.69 -76.90 -41.93
N THR A 52 4.33 -77.79 -42.85
CA THR A 52 3.52 -78.98 -42.58
C THR A 52 4.46 -80.14 -42.34
N GLU A 53 4.34 -80.72 -41.15
CA GLU A 53 4.87 -82.02 -40.76
C GLU A 53 4.29 -83.14 -41.64
N ILE A 54 5.10 -84.16 -41.91
CA ILE A 54 4.64 -85.48 -42.34
C ILE A 54 4.86 -86.42 -41.15
N PRO A 55 3.84 -87.19 -40.72
CA PRO A 55 4.07 -88.47 -40.07
C PRO A 55 3.79 -89.63 -41.03
N ALA A 56 4.54 -90.70 -40.80
CA ALA A 56 4.44 -91.98 -41.48
C ALA A 56 3.14 -92.72 -41.13
N GLY A 57 2.60 -93.46 -42.12
CA GLY A 57 1.47 -94.37 -41.91
C GLY A 57 1.16 -95.16 -43.18
N SER A 58 1.39 -96.46 -43.12
CA SER A 58 1.24 -97.50 -44.15
C SER A 58 -0.15 -97.62 -44.78
N SER A 59 -0.23 -97.91 -46.10
CA SER A 59 -1.20 -98.88 -46.65
C SER A 59 -0.89 -99.27 -48.11
N SER A 60 -1.33 -100.48 -48.44
CA SER A 60 -1.08 -101.34 -49.60
C SER A 60 -1.42 -100.82 -51.00
N TRP A 61 -0.67 -101.36 -51.96
CA TRP A 61 -0.65 -101.10 -53.40
C TRP A 61 -1.80 -101.81 -54.16
N GLN A 62 -2.51 -101.07 -55.01
CA GLN A 62 -3.27 -101.62 -56.15
C GLN A 62 -3.08 -100.71 -57.38
N ILE A 63 -2.81 -101.31 -58.54
CA ILE A 63 -2.53 -100.63 -59.81
C ILE A 63 -3.84 -100.46 -60.63
N PRO A 64 -4.15 -99.26 -61.17
CA PRO A 64 -5.31 -99.05 -62.04
C PRO A 64 -5.11 -99.59 -63.48
N LYS A 65 -6.19 -100.16 -64.04
CA LYS A 65 -6.28 -100.89 -65.32
C LYS A 65 -6.11 -100.06 -66.63
N TRP A 66 -5.49 -98.87 -66.60
CA TRP A 66 -5.34 -98.02 -67.81
C TRP A 66 -4.08 -98.31 -68.65
N MET A 67 -3.18 -99.16 -68.16
CA MET A 67 -1.87 -99.47 -68.78
C MET A 67 -1.91 -100.60 -69.84
N THR A 68 -3.08 -101.11 -70.23
CA THR A 68 -3.22 -102.23 -71.19
C THR A 68 -3.61 -101.82 -72.61
N SER A 69 -3.60 -100.53 -72.97
CA SER A 69 -3.92 -100.07 -74.34
C SER A 69 -2.67 -99.75 -75.17
N TRP A 70 -2.47 -100.48 -76.27
CA TRP A 70 -1.29 -100.42 -77.14
C TRP A 70 -1.13 -99.08 -77.92
N VAL A 71 -2.18 -98.26 -78.00
CA VAL A 71 -2.14 -96.93 -78.64
C VAL A 71 -1.39 -95.89 -77.78
N PHE A 72 -1.26 -96.12 -76.47
CA PHE A 72 -0.55 -95.20 -75.57
C PHE A 72 0.98 -95.25 -75.76
N TRP A 73 1.52 -96.42 -76.10
CA TRP A 73 2.96 -96.61 -76.30
C TRP A 73 3.49 -96.01 -77.62
N THR A 74 2.65 -95.84 -78.65
CA THR A 74 3.07 -95.26 -79.93
C THR A 74 3.14 -93.72 -79.89
N MET A 75 2.34 -93.05 -79.06
CA MET A 75 2.38 -91.59 -78.86
C MET A 75 3.52 -91.15 -77.92
N PHE A 76 3.97 -92.02 -77.02
CA PHE A 76 5.07 -91.70 -76.09
C PHE A 76 6.44 -91.65 -76.78
N VAL A 77 6.64 -92.46 -77.83
CA VAL A 77 7.93 -92.56 -78.55
C VAL A 77 8.17 -91.36 -79.48
N THR A 78 7.14 -90.72 -80.02
CA THR A 78 7.27 -89.55 -80.91
C THR A 78 7.43 -88.22 -80.17
N VAL A 79 7.02 -88.13 -78.89
CA VAL A 79 7.18 -86.92 -78.07
C VAL A 79 8.57 -86.81 -77.42
N MET A 80 9.26 -87.94 -77.20
CA MET A 80 10.57 -87.96 -76.54
C MET A 80 11.75 -87.53 -77.43
N THR A 81 11.64 -87.57 -78.75
CA THR A 81 12.72 -87.17 -79.68
C THR A 81 12.73 -85.68 -80.03
N GLY A 82 11.66 -84.92 -79.75
CA GLY A 82 11.59 -83.47 -79.98
C GLY A 82 12.08 -82.58 -78.82
N SER A 83 12.20 -83.12 -77.61
CA SER A 83 12.51 -82.35 -76.39
C SER A 83 14.02 -82.21 -76.08
N ILE A 84 14.87 -83.00 -76.73
CA ILE A 84 16.33 -82.98 -76.50
C ILE A 84 16.99 -81.78 -77.22
N GLY A 85 16.42 -81.28 -78.32
CA GLY A 85 16.96 -80.11 -79.05
C GLY A 85 16.78 -78.77 -78.33
N PHE A 86 15.68 -78.59 -77.58
CA PHE A 86 15.38 -77.32 -76.88
C PHE A 86 16.15 -77.19 -75.55
N THR A 87 16.50 -78.32 -74.93
CA THR A 87 17.28 -78.35 -73.68
C THR A 87 18.77 -78.04 -73.91
N ALA A 88 19.33 -78.43 -75.07
CA ALA A 88 20.70 -78.10 -75.45
C ALA A 88 20.93 -76.60 -75.72
N MET A 89 19.97 -75.90 -76.35
CA MET A 89 20.09 -74.46 -76.63
C MET A 89 19.91 -73.59 -75.36
N SER A 90 19.12 -74.05 -74.39
CA SER A 90 18.90 -73.37 -73.09
C SER A 90 20.14 -73.40 -72.18
N MET A 91 20.99 -74.42 -72.28
CA MET A 91 22.24 -74.51 -71.52
C MET A 91 23.34 -73.56 -72.02
N LEU A 92 23.28 -73.10 -73.28
CA LEU A 92 24.28 -72.19 -73.86
C LEU A 92 24.04 -70.71 -73.55
N LEU A 93 22.82 -70.33 -73.13
CA LEU A 93 22.46 -68.93 -72.77
C LEU A 93 22.34 -68.70 -71.26
N LYS A 94 22.59 -69.73 -70.43
CA LYS A 94 22.73 -69.55 -68.98
C LYS A 94 24.13 -69.05 -68.67
N LEU A 95 24.26 -67.74 -68.43
CA LEU A 95 25.39 -67.19 -67.68
C LEU A 95 25.59 -68.05 -66.41
N PRO A 96 26.83 -68.46 -66.07
CA PRO A 96 27.07 -69.23 -64.86
C PRO A 96 26.49 -68.45 -63.67
N ALA A 97 25.60 -69.09 -62.92
CA ALA A 97 24.96 -68.48 -61.76
C ALA A 97 26.05 -67.93 -60.83
N ALA A 98 25.89 -66.65 -60.42
CA ALA A 98 26.72 -66.10 -59.36
C ALA A 98 26.74 -67.09 -58.18
N PRO A 99 27.91 -67.37 -57.59
CA PRO A 99 28.02 -68.39 -56.56
C PRO A 99 27.09 -68.05 -55.38
N ASN A 100 26.34 -69.04 -54.89
CA ASN A 100 25.46 -68.88 -53.73
C ASN A 100 26.32 -68.80 -52.45
N CYS A 101 26.92 -67.63 -52.23
CA CYS A 101 27.87 -67.34 -51.16
C CYS A 101 27.51 -67.84 -49.74
N PRO A 102 26.23 -67.83 -49.29
CA PRO A 102 25.88 -68.38 -47.98
C PRO A 102 25.89 -69.92 -47.87
N ALA A 103 26.02 -70.66 -48.98
CA ALA A 103 25.95 -72.13 -49.01
C ALA A 103 27.28 -72.83 -49.43
N ILE A 104 28.40 -72.10 -49.41
CA ILE A 104 29.70 -72.60 -49.91
C ILE A 104 30.49 -73.30 -48.81
N PHE A 105 31.04 -74.47 -49.12
CA PHE A 105 32.03 -75.14 -48.29
C PHE A 105 33.42 -74.51 -48.52
N TRP A 106 33.79 -73.58 -47.64
CA TRP A 106 35.02 -72.76 -47.75
C TRP A 106 36.33 -73.53 -48.02
N PRO A 107 36.59 -74.72 -47.46
CA PRO A 107 37.82 -75.45 -47.71
C PRO A 107 38.05 -75.85 -49.19
N LEU A 108 36.97 -75.95 -49.99
CA LEU A 108 37.04 -76.30 -51.43
C LEU A 108 36.75 -75.10 -52.35
N ALA A 109 36.51 -73.91 -51.79
CA ALA A 109 36.20 -72.72 -52.58
C ALA A 109 37.46 -72.18 -53.30
N SER A 110 37.35 -71.94 -54.61
CA SER A 110 38.42 -71.28 -55.37
C SER A 110 38.66 -69.85 -54.87
N ALA A 111 39.87 -69.33 -55.09
CA ALA A 111 40.21 -67.97 -54.71
C ALA A 111 39.31 -66.92 -55.38
N SER A 112 38.89 -67.13 -56.62
CA SER A 112 37.95 -66.23 -57.33
C SER A 112 36.56 -66.21 -56.70
N VAL A 113 36.07 -67.36 -56.24
CA VAL A 113 34.79 -67.46 -55.52
C VAL A 113 34.89 -66.80 -54.15
N ARG A 114 36.01 -66.97 -53.43
CA ARG A 114 36.27 -66.29 -52.15
C ARG A 114 36.28 -64.77 -52.30
N ILE A 115 36.99 -64.24 -53.31
CA ILE A 115 37.04 -62.80 -53.60
C ILE A 115 35.66 -62.25 -53.99
N HIS A 116 34.93 -62.93 -54.89
CA HIS A 116 33.61 -62.47 -55.32
C HIS A 116 32.59 -62.46 -54.18
N CYS A 117 32.60 -63.49 -53.34
CA CYS A 117 31.73 -63.54 -52.15
C CYS A 117 32.14 -62.56 -51.06
N ALA A 118 33.45 -62.27 -50.92
CA ALA A 118 33.93 -61.23 -50.04
C ALA A 118 33.51 -59.82 -50.53
N GLN A 119 33.60 -59.55 -51.84
CA GLN A 119 33.09 -58.30 -52.43
C GLN A 119 31.58 -58.11 -52.21
N LEU A 120 30.80 -59.18 -52.35
CA LEU A 120 29.36 -59.16 -52.08
C LEU A 120 29.02 -58.96 -50.60
N ALA A 121 29.86 -59.46 -49.68
CA ALA A 121 29.73 -59.17 -48.26
C ALA A 121 30.07 -57.69 -47.99
N ALA A 122 31.21 -57.21 -48.48
CA ALA A 122 31.65 -55.84 -48.31
C ALA A 122 30.66 -54.79 -48.87
N SER A 123 29.97 -55.10 -49.98
CA SER A 123 28.98 -54.18 -50.59
C SER A 123 27.79 -53.83 -49.69
N LYS A 124 27.58 -54.55 -48.57
CA LYS A 124 26.55 -54.24 -47.57
C LYS A 124 26.96 -53.10 -46.63
N PHE A 125 28.23 -52.73 -46.62
CA PHE A 125 28.79 -51.61 -45.83
C PHE A 125 28.45 -51.68 -44.33
N THR A 126 28.46 -52.87 -43.74
CA THR A 126 28.31 -53.06 -42.29
C THR A 126 29.59 -53.58 -41.68
N LEU A 127 29.87 -53.26 -40.42
CA LEU A 127 31.04 -53.76 -39.70
C LEU A 127 31.16 -55.28 -39.79
N LYS A 128 30.04 -56.00 -39.59
CA LYS A 128 30.01 -57.46 -39.62
C LYS A 128 30.35 -58.00 -41.00
N ASP A 129 29.75 -57.45 -42.05
CA ASP A 129 29.94 -57.95 -43.40
C ASP A 129 31.32 -57.56 -43.98
N LEU A 130 31.86 -56.38 -43.63
CA LEU A 130 33.21 -55.95 -44.01
C LEU A 130 34.30 -56.79 -43.32
N LEU A 131 34.16 -57.07 -42.02
CA LEU A 131 35.06 -58.00 -41.32
C LEU A 131 34.98 -59.41 -41.91
N SER A 132 33.77 -59.87 -42.23
CA SER A 132 33.57 -61.16 -42.89
C SER A 132 34.28 -61.19 -44.25
N ALA A 133 34.15 -60.13 -45.05
CA ALA A 133 34.84 -59.99 -46.34
C ALA A 133 36.37 -60.11 -46.20
N ILE A 134 36.97 -59.37 -45.26
CA ILE A 134 38.41 -59.43 -44.98
C ILE A 134 38.83 -60.85 -44.58
N THR A 135 38.12 -61.47 -43.63
CA THR A 135 38.47 -62.79 -43.08
C THR A 135 38.46 -63.88 -44.17
N LEU A 136 37.52 -63.79 -45.13
CA LEU A 136 37.36 -64.75 -46.23
C LEU A 136 38.54 -64.77 -47.21
N VAL A 137 39.22 -63.64 -47.40
CA VAL A 137 40.34 -63.51 -48.35
C VAL A 137 41.71 -63.46 -47.67
N GLN A 138 41.78 -63.09 -46.39
CA GLN A 138 43.02 -62.98 -45.61
C GLN A 138 43.84 -64.27 -45.54
N HIS A 139 43.17 -65.43 -45.56
CA HIS A 139 43.78 -66.76 -45.43
C HIS A 139 44.29 -67.32 -46.77
N LEU A 140 44.25 -66.56 -47.86
CA LEU A 140 44.83 -66.95 -49.15
C LEU A 140 46.38 -66.95 -49.06
N PRO A 141 47.06 -68.01 -49.57
CA PRO A 141 48.51 -68.11 -49.54
C PRO A 141 49.23 -66.88 -50.12
N LYS A 142 50.42 -66.56 -49.59
CA LYS A 142 51.18 -65.36 -50.00
C LYS A 142 51.73 -65.45 -51.44
N ASP A 143 51.87 -66.66 -51.97
CA ASP A 143 52.34 -66.99 -53.33
C ASP A 143 51.21 -67.05 -54.38
N HIS A 144 49.97 -66.68 -54.01
CA HIS A 144 48.81 -66.76 -54.89
C HIS A 144 48.81 -65.69 -56.01
N PRO A 145 48.48 -66.02 -57.28
CA PRO A 145 48.52 -65.05 -58.41
C PRO A 145 47.67 -63.79 -58.23
N MET A 146 46.57 -63.87 -57.47
CA MET A 146 45.68 -62.74 -57.18
C MET A 146 46.03 -61.98 -55.88
N ARG A 147 47.22 -62.18 -55.31
CA ARG A 147 47.58 -61.59 -54.00
C ARG A 147 47.52 -60.06 -54.00
N GLY A 148 47.97 -59.40 -55.06
CA GLY A 148 47.92 -57.93 -55.17
C GLY A 148 46.48 -57.37 -55.15
N GLU A 149 45.53 -58.08 -55.78
CA GLU A 149 44.12 -57.67 -55.77
C GLU A 149 43.47 -57.92 -54.40
N VAL A 150 43.81 -59.02 -53.73
CA VAL A 150 43.36 -59.31 -52.35
C VAL A 150 43.86 -58.24 -51.38
N GLU A 151 45.12 -57.83 -51.48
CA GLU A 151 45.68 -56.78 -50.62
C GLU A 151 45.04 -55.43 -50.86
N ARG A 152 44.77 -55.07 -52.13
CA ARG A 152 44.02 -53.86 -52.50
C ARG A 152 42.61 -53.85 -51.89
N LEU A 153 41.89 -54.97 -51.99
CA LEU A 153 40.53 -55.12 -51.44
C LEU A 153 40.50 -55.10 -49.91
N ILE A 154 41.46 -55.77 -49.26
CA ILE A 154 41.61 -55.72 -47.79
C ILE A 154 41.88 -54.27 -47.35
N GLU A 155 42.74 -53.54 -48.06
CA GLU A 155 43.02 -52.14 -47.77
C GLU A 155 41.77 -51.26 -47.94
N GLU A 156 41.01 -51.45 -49.01
CA GLU A 156 39.75 -50.75 -49.31
C GLU A 156 38.70 -51.00 -48.21
N TRP A 157 38.40 -52.26 -47.88
CA TRP A 157 37.42 -52.59 -46.83
C TRP A 157 37.88 -52.17 -45.44
N SER A 158 39.19 -52.15 -45.19
CA SER A 158 39.73 -51.60 -43.95
C SER A 158 39.49 -50.08 -43.86
N LYS A 159 39.59 -49.35 -44.97
CA LYS A 159 39.23 -47.92 -45.04
C LYS A 159 37.72 -47.73 -44.88
N ASP A 160 36.89 -48.61 -45.43
CA ASP A 160 35.43 -48.58 -45.25
C ASP A 160 35.03 -48.80 -43.78
N ILE A 161 35.69 -49.72 -43.06
CA ILE A 161 35.48 -49.91 -41.61
C ILE A 161 35.86 -48.64 -40.84
N LEU A 162 36.98 -47.99 -41.20
CA LEU A 162 37.39 -46.72 -40.60
C LEU A 162 36.41 -45.58 -40.95
N GLN A 163 35.82 -45.58 -42.14
CA GLN A 163 34.78 -44.62 -42.53
C GLN A 163 33.50 -44.82 -41.72
N LEU A 164 33.05 -46.07 -41.53
CA LEU A 164 31.90 -46.39 -40.68
C LEU A 164 32.13 -45.96 -39.22
N ALA A 165 33.35 -46.13 -38.72
CA ALA A 165 33.74 -45.63 -37.41
C ALA A 165 33.74 -44.09 -37.36
N ASP A 166 34.23 -43.42 -38.40
CA ASP A 166 34.20 -41.96 -38.50
C ASP A 166 32.76 -41.44 -38.51
N ASP A 167 31.86 -42.03 -39.32
CA ASP A 167 30.43 -41.67 -39.34
C ASP A 167 29.76 -41.85 -37.96
N THR A 168 30.15 -42.90 -37.24
CA THR A 168 29.68 -43.16 -35.87
C THR A 168 30.21 -42.11 -34.87
N PHE A 169 31.45 -41.67 -35.04
CA PHE A 169 32.04 -40.57 -34.28
C PHE A 169 31.32 -39.25 -34.59
N GLN A 170 31.09 -38.95 -35.87
CA GLN A 170 30.34 -37.78 -36.34
C GLN A 170 28.89 -37.76 -35.82
N ALA A 171 28.30 -38.93 -35.54
CA ALA A 171 26.99 -39.08 -34.93
C ALA A 171 26.97 -38.91 -33.39
N GLY A 172 28.11 -38.62 -32.76
CA GLY A 172 28.20 -38.37 -31.31
C GLY A 172 28.46 -39.62 -30.47
N LYS A 173 28.88 -40.74 -31.08
CA LYS A 173 29.07 -42.01 -30.39
C LYS A 173 30.54 -42.44 -30.39
N ILE A 174 31.39 -41.66 -29.71
CA ILE A 174 32.84 -41.88 -29.72
C ILE A 174 33.25 -43.28 -29.23
N GLU A 175 32.63 -43.80 -28.16
CA GLU A 175 32.97 -45.13 -27.64
C GLU A 175 32.64 -46.26 -28.63
N GLU A 176 31.51 -46.12 -29.34
CA GLU A 176 31.10 -47.06 -30.38
C GLU A 176 32.03 -46.96 -31.60
N ALA A 177 32.42 -45.74 -32.01
CA ALA A 177 33.38 -45.49 -33.09
C ALA A 177 34.76 -46.11 -32.81
N ILE A 178 35.31 -45.90 -31.61
CA ILE A 178 36.59 -46.50 -31.19
C ILE A 178 36.51 -48.02 -31.21
N THR A 179 35.39 -48.58 -30.77
CA THR A 179 35.16 -50.04 -30.78
C THR A 179 35.11 -50.59 -32.21
N ILE A 180 34.44 -49.90 -33.14
CA ILE A 180 34.39 -50.28 -34.56
C ILE A 180 35.80 -50.26 -35.15
N ALA A 181 36.57 -49.20 -34.91
CA ALA A 181 37.93 -49.06 -35.45
C ALA A 181 38.91 -50.12 -34.91
N ARG A 182 38.80 -50.47 -33.61
CA ARG A 182 39.69 -51.47 -32.97
C ARG A 182 39.39 -52.92 -33.34
N LYS A 183 38.24 -53.21 -33.98
CA LYS A 183 37.91 -54.56 -34.47
C LYS A 183 38.65 -54.93 -35.77
N LEU A 184 39.37 -53.99 -36.38
CA LEU A 184 40.19 -54.24 -37.54
C LEU A 184 41.38 -55.16 -37.18
N PRO A 185 41.67 -56.22 -37.96
CA PRO A 185 42.82 -57.09 -37.71
C PRO A 185 44.16 -56.33 -37.74
N GLN A 186 45.15 -56.76 -36.95
CA GLN A 186 46.44 -56.07 -36.81
C GLN A 186 47.38 -56.27 -38.02
N ASP A 187 47.14 -57.31 -38.81
CA ASP A 187 47.97 -57.75 -39.94
C ASP A 187 47.57 -57.16 -41.29
N VAL A 188 46.66 -56.17 -41.31
CA VAL A 188 46.31 -55.39 -42.50
C VAL A 188 47.10 -54.08 -42.56
N PRO A 189 47.50 -53.58 -43.75
CA PRO A 189 48.27 -52.33 -43.87
C PRO A 189 47.63 -51.11 -43.20
N SER A 190 46.29 -51.06 -43.18
CA SER A 190 45.50 -49.97 -42.57
C SER A 190 45.45 -49.99 -41.04
N SER A 191 46.03 -50.99 -40.36
CA SER A 191 46.04 -51.07 -38.89
C SER A 191 46.81 -49.91 -38.25
N SER A 192 47.85 -49.40 -38.92
CA SER A 192 48.60 -48.21 -38.50
C SER A 192 47.76 -46.92 -38.45
N LEU A 193 46.68 -46.84 -39.24
CA LEU A 193 45.78 -45.70 -39.32
C LEU A 193 44.76 -45.67 -38.17
N VAL A 194 44.45 -46.83 -37.57
CA VAL A 194 43.46 -46.97 -36.48
C VAL A 194 43.87 -46.13 -35.26
N ASN A 195 45.10 -46.30 -34.77
CA ASN A 195 45.57 -45.60 -33.58
C ASN A 195 45.62 -44.08 -33.78
N LYS A 196 46.02 -43.64 -34.97
CA LYS A 196 46.04 -42.21 -35.33
C LYS A 196 44.63 -41.63 -35.33
N LYS A 197 43.67 -42.28 -36.02
CA LYS A 197 42.28 -41.83 -36.08
C LYS A 197 41.61 -41.79 -34.70
N VAL A 198 41.82 -42.83 -33.88
CA VAL A 198 41.30 -42.86 -32.50
C VAL A 198 41.87 -41.71 -31.66
N ALA A 199 43.18 -41.44 -31.75
CA ALA A 199 43.80 -40.33 -31.04
C ALA A 199 43.25 -38.97 -31.50
N ASP A 200 43.05 -38.79 -32.81
CA ASP A 200 42.47 -37.57 -33.39
C ASP A 200 41.02 -37.38 -32.90
N TRP A 201 40.18 -38.42 -32.93
CA TRP A 201 38.80 -38.36 -32.41
C TRP A 201 38.76 -38.02 -30.93
N GLN A 202 39.59 -38.67 -30.10
CA GLN A 202 39.66 -38.40 -28.66
C GLN A 202 40.09 -36.96 -28.37
N LYS A 203 41.06 -36.44 -29.12
CA LYS A 203 41.51 -35.04 -29.00
C LYS A 203 40.39 -34.07 -29.38
N THR A 204 39.71 -34.30 -30.49
CA THR A 204 38.58 -33.47 -30.95
C THR A 204 37.44 -33.50 -29.94
N TRP A 205 37.11 -34.69 -29.42
CA TRP A 205 36.06 -34.86 -28.40
C TRP A 205 36.38 -34.15 -27.10
N SER A 206 37.59 -34.34 -26.57
CA SER A 206 38.04 -33.68 -25.34
C SER A 206 38.04 -32.15 -25.49
N LYS A 207 38.48 -31.63 -26.64
CA LYS A 207 38.42 -30.19 -26.95
C LYS A 207 36.98 -29.68 -26.96
N ALA A 208 36.06 -30.40 -27.60
CA ALA A 208 34.66 -30.02 -27.68
C ALA A 208 34.00 -30.03 -26.30
N GLU A 209 34.24 -31.06 -25.50
CA GLU A 209 33.73 -31.18 -24.14
C GLU A 209 34.27 -30.07 -23.24
N SER A 210 35.55 -29.71 -23.38
CA SER A 210 36.15 -28.58 -22.66
C SER A 210 35.46 -27.27 -23.02
N ILE A 211 35.23 -27.00 -24.30
CA ILE A 211 34.51 -25.79 -24.76
C ILE A 211 33.10 -25.76 -24.17
N TYR A 212 32.40 -26.89 -24.19
CA TYR A 212 31.04 -26.99 -23.66
C TYR A 212 31.00 -26.68 -22.16
N LYS A 213 31.88 -27.30 -21.36
CA LYS A 213 31.99 -27.05 -19.92
C LYS A 213 32.40 -25.63 -19.57
N GLU A 214 33.34 -25.06 -20.32
CA GLU A 214 33.78 -23.67 -20.15
C GLU A 214 32.60 -22.71 -20.39
N SER A 215 31.83 -22.93 -21.45
CA SER A 215 30.61 -22.16 -21.70
C SER A 215 29.55 -22.34 -20.61
N GLU A 216 29.33 -23.56 -20.11
CA GLU A 216 28.41 -23.79 -18.99
C GLU A 216 28.83 -23.04 -17.72
N SER A 217 30.13 -22.92 -17.46
CA SER A 217 30.66 -22.12 -16.35
C SER A 217 30.29 -20.65 -16.51
N GLU A 218 30.52 -20.07 -17.69
CA GLU A 218 30.15 -18.68 -17.98
C GLU A 218 28.64 -18.43 -17.89
N ILE A 219 27.80 -19.42 -18.21
CA ILE A 219 26.33 -19.35 -18.00
C ILE A 219 26.00 -19.22 -16.51
N ARG A 220 26.66 -19.99 -15.64
CA ARG A 220 26.42 -19.95 -14.18
C ARG A 220 26.85 -18.62 -13.57
N GLU A 221 27.96 -18.07 -14.04
CA GLU A 221 28.47 -16.75 -13.67
C GLU A 221 27.69 -15.60 -14.34
N GLN A 222 26.69 -15.91 -15.17
CA GLN A 222 25.84 -14.94 -15.89
C GLN A 222 26.60 -14.06 -16.90
N HIS A 223 27.74 -14.52 -17.40
CA HIS A 223 28.53 -13.88 -18.45
C HIS A 223 28.05 -14.28 -19.84
N TRP A 224 26.87 -13.80 -20.22
CA TRP A 224 26.16 -14.25 -21.42
C TRP A 224 26.98 -14.12 -22.71
N HIS A 225 27.65 -12.97 -22.90
CA HIS A 225 28.43 -12.71 -24.11
C HIS A 225 29.60 -13.70 -24.24
N GLN A 226 30.32 -13.95 -23.14
CA GLN A 226 31.42 -14.90 -23.08
C GLN A 226 30.92 -16.32 -23.35
N ALA A 227 29.81 -16.72 -22.71
CA ALA A 227 29.18 -18.01 -22.95
C ALA A 227 28.85 -18.22 -24.45
N PHE A 228 28.21 -17.26 -25.12
CA PHE A 228 27.94 -17.34 -26.56
C PHE A 228 29.23 -17.46 -27.40
N MET A 229 30.24 -16.63 -27.09
CA MET A 229 31.50 -16.64 -27.83
C MET A 229 32.27 -17.96 -27.68
N ILE A 230 32.22 -18.58 -26.49
CA ILE A 230 32.83 -19.88 -26.23
C ILE A 230 32.02 -20.98 -26.90
N ALA A 231 30.68 -20.98 -26.79
CA ALA A 231 29.81 -21.93 -27.47
C ALA A 231 30.03 -21.93 -28.99
N ALA A 232 30.20 -20.76 -29.62
CA ALA A 232 30.48 -20.63 -31.06
C ALA A 232 31.78 -21.33 -31.50
N LYS A 233 32.73 -21.61 -30.59
CA LYS A 233 33.92 -22.40 -30.90
C LYS A 233 33.57 -23.85 -31.26
N LEU A 234 32.41 -24.37 -30.82
CA LEU A 234 31.91 -25.71 -31.19
C LEU A 234 31.62 -25.84 -32.68
N LEU A 235 31.24 -24.74 -33.37
CA LEU A 235 31.00 -24.70 -34.82
C LEU A 235 32.26 -24.93 -35.67
N ARG A 236 33.43 -25.00 -35.02
CA ARG A 236 34.75 -25.22 -35.66
C ARG A 236 35.43 -26.49 -35.15
N VAL A 237 34.69 -27.32 -34.40
CA VAL A 237 35.16 -28.64 -33.96
C VAL A 237 34.82 -29.61 -35.07
N ASP A 238 35.79 -30.39 -35.56
CA ASP A 238 35.62 -31.36 -36.64
C ASP A 238 34.74 -32.57 -36.26
N ASN A 239 33.49 -32.31 -35.86
CA ASN A 239 32.49 -33.28 -35.44
C ASN A 239 31.06 -32.72 -35.55
N LYS A 240 30.24 -33.28 -36.45
CA LYS A 240 28.87 -32.82 -36.75
C LYS A 240 27.95 -32.81 -35.54
N TYR A 241 28.06 -33.78 -34.63
CA TYR A 241 27.24 -33.83 -33.42
C TYR A 241 27.51 -32.63 -32.49
N TRP A 242 28.79 -32.26 -32.33
CA TRP A 242 29.17 -31.09 -31.55
C TRP A 242 28.82 -29.77 -32.23
N GLU A 243 29.05 -29.65 -33.54
CA GLU A 243 28.73 -28.47 -34.34
C GLU A 243 27.23 -28.18 -34.43
N SER A 244 26.38 -29.22 -34.41
CA SER A 244 24.93 -29.06 -34.59
C SER A 244 24.16 -29.27 -33.29
N ILE A 245 24.02 -30.52 -32.83
CA ILE A 245 23.14 -30.91 -31.73
C ILE A 245 23.58 -30.26 -30.42
N LYS A 246 24.85 -30.41 -30.04
CA LYS A 246 25.34 -29.88 -28.76
C LYS A 246 25.48 -28.36 -28.77
N TYR A 247 25.93 -27.77 -29.87
CA TYR A 247 25.93 -26.32 -30.01
C TYR A 247 24.51 -25.75 -29.84
N GLU A 248 23.49 -26.33 -30.50
CA GLU A 248 22.12 -25.84 -30.41
C GLU A 248 21.48 -26.08 -29.03
N GLU A 249 21.83 -27.18 -28.35
CA GLU A 249 21.45 -27.43 -26.97
C GLU A 249 22.02 -26.34 -26.03
N LEU A 250 23.31 -26.06 -26.15
CA LEU A 250 24.01 -25.06 -25.34
C LEU A 250 23.51 -23.64 -25.65
N ASN A 251 23.30 -23.31 -26.92
CA ASN A 251 22.77 -22.02 -27.35
C ASN A 251 21.37 -21.76 -26.75
N ARG A 252 20.48 -22.76 -26.80
CA ARG A 252 19.16 -22.69 -26.14
C ARG A 252 19.27 -22.55 -24.63
N ALA A 253 20.23 -23.22 -24.00
CA ALA A 253 20.48 -23.07 -22.58
C ALA A 253 20.94 -21.64 -22.21
N ILE A 254 21.83 -21.03 -22.99
CA ILE A 254 22.28 -19.65 -22.77
C ILE A 254 21.09 -18.68 -22.88
N ILE A 255 20.32 -18.75 -23.97
CA ILE A 255 19.17 -17.86 -24.21
C ILE A 255 18.15 -18.00 -23.08
N ARG A 256 17.75 -19.23 -22.77
CA ARG A 256 16.76 -19.51 -21.73
C ARG A 256 17.21 -19.00 -20.36
N THR A 257 18.45 -19.28 -19.97
CA THR A 257 18.98 -18.87 -18.66
C THR A 257 19.07 -17.35 -18.57
N ARG A 258 19.46 -16.67 -19.66
CA ARG A 258 19.45 -15.20 -19.73
C ARG A 258 18.05 -14.64 -19.53
N GLU A 259 17.04 -15.16 -20.22
CA GLU A 259 15.64 -14.73 -20.04
C GLU A 259 15.14 -14.97 -18.61
N GLU A 260 15.50 -16.10 -18.00
CA GLU A 260 15.18 -16.41 -16.60
C GLU A 260 15.91 -15.45 -15.64
N SER A 261 17.15 -15.06 -15.91
CA SER A 261 17.90 -14.07 -15.12
C SER A 261 17.28 -12.67 -15.23
N GLU A 262 16.86 -12.26 -16.44
CA GLU A 262 16.13 -11.00 -16.64
C GLU A 262 14.80 -10.98 -15.86
N LYS A 263 14.07 -12.11 -15.82
CA LYS A 263 12.87 -12.26 -14.98
C LYS A 263 13.20 -12.15 -13.48
N LEU A 264 14.28 -12.77 -13.02
CA LEU A 264 14.71 -12.68 -11.61
C LEU A 264 15.06 -11.23 -11.23
N ALA A 265 15.79 -10.51 -12.09
CA ALA A 265 16.10 -9.09 -11.90
C ALA A 265 14.82 -8.22 -11.87
N GLN A 266 13.82 -8.53 -12.70
CA GLN A 266 12.51 -7.88 -12.62
C GLN A 266 11.81 -8.17 -11.29
N ALA A 267 11.89 -9.40 -10.77
CA ALA A 267 11.34 -9.76 -9.47
C ALA A 267 11.97 -8.92 -8.35
N GLU A 268 13.30 -8.77 -8.36
CA GLU A 268 14.00 -7.91 -7.41
C GLU A 268 13.57 -6.45 -7.50
N SER A 269 13.40 -5.92 -8.72
CA SER A 269 12.90 -4.56 -8.95
C SER A 269 11.49 -4.38 -8.41
N ILE A 270 10.59 -5.34 -8.65
CA ILE A 270 9.24 -5.34 -8.09
C ILE A 270 9.29 -5.37 -6.56
N ALA A 271 10.16 -6.21 -5.97
CA ALA A 271 10.34 -6.32 -4.53
C ALA A 271 10.88 -5.04 -3.86
N LYS A 272 11.51 -4.12 -4.62
CA LYS A 272 11.93 -2.80 -4.10
C LYS A 272 10.76 -1.89 -3.73
N LYS A 273 9.55 -2.12 -4.29
CA LYS A 273 8.35 -1.36 -3.91
C LYS A 273 7.93 -1.58 -2.46
N GLY A 274 8.24 -2.75 -1.90
CA GLY A 274 8.03 -3.07 -0.49
C GLY A 274 6.57 -3.32 -0.07
N ASP A 275 5.60 -3.24 -0.98
CA ASP A 275 4.22 -3.61 -0.69
C ASP A 275 3.99 -5.13 -0.80
N LEU A 276 3.00 -5.64 -0.06
CA LEU A 276 2.70 -7.08 0.04
C LEU A 276 2.50 -7.74 -1.34
N LYS A 277 1.71 -7.11 -2.22
CA LYS A 277 1.38 -7.69 -3.53
C LYS A 277 2.62 -7.79 -4.42
N SER A 278 3.46 -6.76 -4.40
CA SER A 278 4.72 -6.75 -5.12
C SER A 278 5.68 -7.83 -4.60
N LEU A 279 5.81 -7.99 -3.28
CA LEU A 279 6.67 -9.03 -2.69
C LEU A 279 6.18 -10.45 -3.03
N GLN A 280 4.88 -10.70 -2.96
CA GLN A 280 4.28 -11.98 -3.38
C GLN A 280 4.52 -12.26 -4.86
N LYS A 281 4.38 -11.24 -5.71
CA LYS A 281 4.66 -11.37 -7.14
C LYS A 281 6.13 -11.69 -7.39
N ALA A 282 7.05 -11.04 -6.68
CA ALA A 282 8.49 -11.29 -6.80
C ALA A 282 8.85 -12.73 -6.39
N ILE A 283 8.30 -13.22 -5.28
CA ILE A 283 8.45 -14.61 -4.83
C ILE A 283 7.96 -15.59 -5.91
N LYS A 284 6.75 -15.39 -6.44
CA LYS A 284 6.19 -16.26 -7.49
C LYS A 284 7.08 -16.32 -8.75
N ILE A 285 7.71 -15.21 -9.12
CA ILE A 285 8.64 -15.18 -10.25
C ILE A 285 9.89 -16.01 -9.92
N ALA A 286 10.47 -15.85 -8.74
CA ALA A 286 11.63 -16.65 -8.31
C ALA A 286 11.29 -18.15 -8.21
N GLU A 287 10.11 -18.50 -7.72
CA GLU A 287 9.62 -19.89 -7.65
C GLU A 287 9.38 -20.53 -9.02
N SER A 288 9.08 -19.72 -10.04
CA SER A 288 8.84 -20.22 -11.40
C SER A 288 10.11 -20.68 -12.12
N ILE A 289 11.29 -20.33 -11.60
CA ILE A 289 12.58 -20.78 -12.13
C ILE A 289 12.75 -22.24 -11.72
N GLY A 290 12.69 -23.15 -12.69
CA GLY A 290 12.76 -24.60 -12.44
C GLY A 290 14.16 -25.10 -12.09
N SER A 291 14.23 -26.28 -11.47
CA SER A 291 15.48 -26.93 -11.03
C SER A 291 16.50 -27.21 -12.14
N ASN A 292 16.06 -27.26 -13.40
CA ASN A 292 16.91 -27.50 -14.56
C ASN A 292 17.59 -26.22 -15.08
N SER A 293 17.32 -25.06 -14.46
CA SER A 293 17.98 -23.80 -14.79
C SER A 293 19.33 -23.67 -14.11
N TYR A 294 20.31 -23.07 -14.80
CA TYR A 294 21.63 -22.80 -14.24
C TYR A 294 21.60 -21.75 -13.11
N ILE A 295 20.55 -20.92 -13.04
CA ILE A 295 20.37 -19.90 -11.99
C ILE A 295 19.36 -20.31 -10.92
N TYR A 296 18.96 -21.59 -10.87
CA TYR A 296 17.99 -22.08 -9.90
C TYR A 296 18.40 -21.76 -8.46
N GLN A 297 19.66 -22.02 -8.09
CA GLN A 297 20.15 -21.75 -6.74
C GLN A 297 20.10 -20.25 -6.41
N THR A 298 20.54 -19.39 -7.34
CA THR A 298 20.44 -17.93 -7.20
C THR A 298 19.00 -17.47 -6.96
N ALA A 299 18.03 -18.06 -7.67
CA ALA A 299 16.62 -17.78 -7.47
C ALA A 299 16.14 -18.23 -6.07
N GLN A 300 16.51 -19.45 -5.64
CA GLN A 300 16.14 -19.97 -4.32
C GLN A 300 16.75 -19.15 -3.17
N ASP A 301 17.98 -18.67 -3.31
CA ASP A 301 18.67 -17.84 -2.31
C ASP A 301 18.08 -16.43 -2.21
N THR A 302 17.33 -15.98 -3.22
CA THR A 302 16.66 -14.68 -3.23
C THR A 302 15.31 -14.71 -2.47
N ILE A 303 14.63 -15.86 -2.42
CA ILE A 303 13.32 -16.00 -1.75
C ILE A 303 13.38 -15.63 -0.26
N PRO A 304 14.37 -16.07 0.55
CA PRO A 304 14.53 -15.63 1.94
C PRO A 304 14.57 -14.11 2.10
N ASN A 305 15.27 -13.39 1.19
CA ASN A 305 15.38 -11.93 1.24
C ASN A 305 14.01 -11.25 1.01
N PHE A 306 13.18 -11.79 0.12
CA PHE A 306 11.82 -11.31 -0.07
C PHE A 306 10.93 -11.63 1.14
N GLY A 307 11.09 -12.81 1.74
CA GLY A 307 10.42 -13.19 2.99
C GLY A 307 10.77 -12.25 4.15
N GLN A 308 12.04 -11.88 4.31
CA GLN A 308 12.47 -10.91 5.32
C GLN A 308 11.85 -9.53 5.12
N LYS A 309 11.71 -9.07 3.86
CA LYS A 309 11.00 -7.81 3.56
C LYS A 309 9.52 -7.89 3.92
N MET A 310 8.88 -9.05 3.74
CA MET A 310 7.51 -9.28 4.21
C MET A 310 7.42 -9.25 5.75
N LEU A 311 8.38 -9.84 6.46
CA LEU A 311 8.44 -9.73 7.93
C LEU A 311 8.64 -8.29 8.41
N ALA A 312 9.47 -7.50 7.70
CA ALA A 312 9.63 -6.08 8.03
C ALA A 312 8.34 -5.29 7.81
N LEU A 313 7.58 -5.61 6.74
CA LEU A 313 6.25 -5.04 6.52
C LEU A 313 5.27 -5.44 7.62
N ALA A 314 5.28 -6.70 8.03
CA ALA A 314 4.47 -7.20 9.15
C ALA A 314 4.83 -6.49 10.46
N GLN A 315 6.13 -6.30 10.76
CA GLN A 315 6.58 -5.57 11.95
C GLN A 315 6.06 -4.13 11.94
N LYS A 316 6.06 -3.45 10.80
CA LYS A 316 5.50 -2.09 10.69
C LYS A 316 4.00 -2.05 11.03
N LYS A 317 3.24 -3.08 10.66
CA LYS A 317 1.82 -3.21 11.02
C LYS A 317 1.65 -3.49 12.52
N LEU A 318 2.50 -4.33 13.07
CA LEU A 318 2.51 -4.61 14.51
C LEU A 318 2.82 -3.35 15.33
N ASP A 319 3.80 -2.53 14.90
CA ASP A 319 4.14 -1.25 15.53
C ASP A 319 2.97 -0.25 15.49
N GLN A 320 2.07 -0.37 14.50
CA GLN A 320 0.83 0.41 14.37
C GLN A 320 -0.33 -0.13 15.22
N LYS A 321 -0.08 -1.14 16.05
CA LYS A 321 -1.07 -1.90 16.82
C LYS A 321 -2.06 -2.71 15.97
N ASP A 322 -1.68 -3.07 14.75
CA ASP A 322 -2.47 -3.95 13.88
C ASP A 322 -1.85 -5.35 13.83
N ALA A 323 -2.10 -6.12 14.89
CA ALA A 323 -1.57 -7.48 15.02
C ALA A 323 -2.20 -8.44 14.00
N ASP A 324 -3.49 -8.25 13.67
CA ASP A 324 -4.20 -9.16 12.76
C ASP A 324 -3.64 -9.05 11.33
N GLU A 325 -3.41 -7.82 10.83
CA GLU A 325 -2.76 -7.63 9.52
C GLU A 325 -1.29 -8.07 9.56
N ALA A 326 -0.56 -7.80 10.65
CA ALA A 326 0.82 -8.24 10.82
C ALA A 326 0.97 -9.77 10.75
N ILE A 327 0.15 -10.51 11.50
CA ILE A 327 0.13 -11.98 11.51
C ILE A 327 -0.25 -12.51 10.13
N SER A 328 -1.27 -11.93 9.50
CA SER A 328 -1.71 -12.32 8.15
C SER A 328 -0.59 -12.17 7.11
N ILE A 329 0.17 -11.07 7.15
CA ILE A 329 1.33 -10.85 6.26
C ILE A 329 2.41 -11.91 6.51
N ALA A 330 2.74 -12.18 7.78
CA ALA A 330 3.77 -13.13 8.14
C ALA A 330 3.41 -14.57 7.69
N GLN A 331 2.15 -14.98 7.85
CA GLN A 331 1.65 -16.28 7.42
C GLN A 331 1.63 -16.48 5.90
N GLN A 332 1.65 -15.40 5.12
CA GLN A 332 1.72 -15.46 3.65
C GLN A 332 3.15 -15.68 3.13
N ILE A 333 4.16 -15.75 4.01
CA ILE A 333 5.55 -16.05 3.64
C ILE A 333 5.68 -17.55 3.37
N PRO A 334 6.16 -17.94 2.17
CA PRO A 334 6.20 -19.35 1.79
C PRO A 334 7.28 -20.14 2.54
N THR A 335 7.12 -21.46 2.61
CA THR A 335 8.02 -22.36 3.36
C THR A 335 9.41 -22.49 2.73
N ASN A 336 9.51 -22.40 1.41
CA ASN A 336 10.77 -22.37 0.67
C ASN A 336 11.62 -21.11 0.91
N ALA A 337 11.08 -20.08 1.58
CA ALA A 337 11.87 -18.95 2.06
C ALA A 337 12.83 -19.32 3.20
N ARG A 338 12.73 -20.54 3.77
CA ARG A 338 13.62 -21.09 4.80
C ARG A 338 13.77 -20.23 6.08
N ILE A 339 12.86 -19.29 6.32
CA ILE A 339 12.80 -18.43 7.51
C ILE A 339 11.59 -18.74 8.41
N GLN A 340 11.08 -19.98 8.35
CA GLN A 340 9.84 -20.37 9.06
C GLN A 340 9.98 -20.28 10.58
N SER A 341 11.20 -20.43 11.11
CA SER A 341 11.51 -20.12 12.51
C SER A 341 11.17 -18.67 12.86
N ASP A 342 11.59 -17.74 12.02
CA ASP A 342 11.48 -16.31 12.29
C ASP A 342 10.03 -15.87 12.12
N VAL A 343 9.33 -16.45 11.15
CA VAL A 343 7.88 -16.28 10.96
C VAL A 343 7.10 -16.75 12.18
N LYS A 344 7.39 -17.96 12.68
CA LYS A 344 6.70 -18.50 13.86
C LYS A 344 6.93 -17.61 15.09
N ASP A 345 8.17 -17.25 15.36
CA ASP A 345 8.51 -16.41 16.51
C ASP A 345 7.87 -15.02 16.39
N PHE A 346 7.86 -14.43 15.18
CA PHE A 346 7.17 -13.17 14.92
C PHE A 346 5.67 -13.28 15.21
N VAL A 347 5.00 -14.32 14.73
CA VAL A 347 3.57 -14.55 14.99
C VAL A 347 3.31 -14.71 16.48
N THR A 348 4.13 -15.48 17.20
CA THR A 348 4.02 -15.63 18.66
C THR A 348 4.16 -14.29 19.39
N ILE A 349 5.14 -13.46 19.02
CA ILE A 349 5.29 -12.11 19.60
C ILE A 349 4.11 -11.22 19.25
N ALA A 350 3.61 -11.27 18.02
CA ALA A 350 2.48 -10.48 17.57
C ALA A 350 1.18 -10.83 18.33
N GLU A 351 0.92 -12.12 18.52
CA GLU A 351 -0.19 -12.60 19.33
C GLU A 351 -0.06 -12.17 20.80
N ALA A 352 1.15 -12.28 21.37
CA ALA A 352 1.44 -11.82 22.72
C ALA A 352 1.16 -10.33 22.89
N GLN A 353 1.65 -9.49 21.96
CA GLN A 353 1.37 -8.06 21.98
C GLN A 353 -0.14 -7.75 21.84
N ARG A 354 -0.85 -8.46 20.97
CA ARG A 354 -2.31 -8.34 20.83
C ARG A 354 -3.02 -8.60 22.15
N SER A 355 -2.63 -9.66 22.86
CA SER A 355 -3.16 -10.00 24.19
C SER A 355 -2.86 -8.89 25.21
N ALA A 356 -1.63 -8.38 25.25
CA ALA A 356 -1.21 -7.33 26.16
C ALA A 356 -1.97 -6.00 25.94
N TRP A 357 -2.28 -5.66 24.68
CA TRP A 357 -2.98 -4.41 24.36
C TRP A 357 -4.42 -4.34 24.86
N THR A 358 -5.02 -5.47 25.27
CA THR A 358 -6.30 -5.43 26.01
C THR A 358 -6.17 -4.65 27.31
N GLY A 359 -4.95 -4.56 27.85
CA GLY A 359 -4.63 -3.78 29.04
C GLY A 359 -5.22 -4.34 30.33
N THR A 360 -5.72 -5.57 30.30
CA THR A 360 -6.26 -6.31 31.46
C THR A 360 -5.20 -7.23 32.04
N ILE A 361 -5.36 -7.64 33.31
CA ILE A 361 -4.47 -8.62 33.96
C ILE A 361 -4.43 -9.91 33.13
N GLY A 362 -5.60 -10.46 32.78
CA GLY A 362 -5.67 -11.70 32.00
C GLY A 362 -5.03 -11.58 30.61
N GLY A 363 -5.13 -10.42 29.96
CA GLY A 363 -4.47 -10.18 28.68
C GLY A 363 -2.95 -10.07 28.78
N LEU A 364 -2.44 -9.44 29.85
CA LEU A 364 -1.00 -9.36 30.13
C LEU A 364 -0.42 -10.73 30.51
N GLU A 365 -1.14 -11.52 31.31
CA GLU A 365 -0.76 -12.90 31.63
C GLU A 365 -0.74 -13.80 30.40
N ALA A 366 -1.75 -13.68 29.53
CA ALA A 366 -1.77 -14.39 28.25
C ALA A 366 -0.60 -13.98 27.36
N ALA A 367 -0.27 -12.69 27.29
CA ALA A 367 0.89 -12.18 26.55
C ALA A 367 2.21 -12.77 27.06
N ILE A 368 2.41 -12.78 28.39
CA ILE A 368 3.58 -13.37 29.03
C ILE A 368 3.67 -14.86 28.69
N SER A 369 2.58 -15.62 28.84
CA SER A 369 2.54 -17.05 28.55
C SER A 369 2.84 -17.35 27.07
N GLN A 370 2.34 -16.54 26.15
CA GLN A 370 2.61 -16.68 24.72
C GLN A 370 4.09 -16.39 24.40
N ALA A 371 4.65 -15.29 24.91
CA ALA A 371 6.05 -14.94 24.68
C ALA A 371 7.04 -15.94 25.31
N GLN A 372 6.67 -16.59 26.42
CA GLN A 372 7.47 -17.64 27.06
C GLN A 372 7.66 -18.91 26.19
N GLN A 373 6.85 -19.09 25.14
CA GLN A 373 6.99 -20.23 24.22
C GLN A 373 8.22 -20.12 23.31
N ILE A 374 8.86 -18.95 23.26
CA ILE A 374 10.08 -18.73 22.47
C ILE A 374 11.27 -19.29 23.25
N ASP A 375 11.96 -20.24 22.64
CA ASP A 375 13.12 -20.92 23.22
C ASP A 375 14.35 -20.01 23.33
N ALA A 376 15.18 -20.24 24.35
CA ALA A 376 16.38 -19.44 24.65
C ALA A 376 17.45 -19.45 23.55
N THR A 377 17.45 -20.46 22.68
CA THR A 377 18.37 -20.55 21.54
C THR A 377 17.96 -19.68 20.35
N ARG A 378 16.76 -19.08 20.38
CA ARG A 378 16.18 -18.35 19.26
C ARG A 378 16.62 -16.89 19.25
N PRO A 379 16.90 -16.30 18.07
CA PRO A 379 17.29 -14.88 17.98
C PRO A 379 16.27 -13.89 18.56
N SER A 380 15.00 -14.29 18.63
CA SER A 380 13.89 -13.47 19.12
C SER A 380 13.72 -13.53 20.65
N TYR A 381 14.48 -14.37 21.35
CA TYR A 381 14.32 -14.62 22.79
C TYR A 381 14.53 -13.37 23.64
N ASP A 382 15.59 -12.59 23.40
CA ASP A 382 15.88 -11.39 24.17
C ASP A 382 14.75 -10.36 24.06
N LYS A 383 14.18 -10.20 22.86
CA LYS A 383 13.02 -9.35 22.62
C LYS A 383 11.80 -9.86 23.39
N ALA A 384 11.57 -11.17 23.41
CA ALA A 384 10.49 -11.79 24.18
C ALA A 384 10.66 -11.55 25.69
N GLN A 385 11.87 -11.73 26.23
CA GLN A 385 12.16 -11.50 27.66
C GLN A 385 11.98 -10.04 28.07
N GLN A 386 12.39 -9.09 27.23
CA GLN A 386 12.15 -7.66 27.47
C GLN A 386 10.64 -7.34 27.55
N LEU A 387 9.85 -7.90 26.62
CA LEU A 387 8.39 -7.73 26.64
C LEU A 387 7.76 -8.38 27.87
N ILE A 388 8.20 -9.58 28.25
CA ILE A 388 7.73 -10.27 29.46
C ILE A 388 7.99 -9.41 30.70
N GLY A 389 9.21 -8.89 30.88
CA GLY A 389 9.54 -8.05 32.03
C GLY A 389 8.70 -6.78 32.09
N TYR A 390 8.45 -6.17 30.93
CA TYR A 390 7.55 -5.02 30.81
C TYR A 390 6.10 -5.36 31.21
N TRP A 391 5.54 -6.46 30.70
CA TRP A 391 4.17 -6.87 31.00
C TRP A 391 3.98 -7.34 32.43
N GLN A 392 4.99 -7.94 33.06
CA GLN A 392 4.95 -8.31 34.48
C GLN A 392 4.80 -7.07 35.38
N LEU A 393 5.59 -6.03 35.11
CA LEU A 393 5.48 -4.74 35.81
C LEU A 393 4.13 -4.07 35.55
N GLU A 394 3.64 -4.12 34.31
CA GLU A 394 2.34 -3.57 33.97
C GLU A 394 1.19 -4.33 34.68
N ALA A 395 1.24 -5.67 34.71
CA ALA A 395 0.20 -6.50 35.33
C ALA A 395 0.10 -6.25 36.84
N GLN A 396 1.24 -6.11 37.52
CA GLN A 396 1.28 -5.76 38.94
C GLN A 396 0.55 -4.44 39.22
N ASP A 397 0.75 -3.43 38.38
CA ASP A 397 0.18 -2.11 38.61
C ASP A 397 -1.26 -1.99 38.12
N VAL A 398 -1.67 -2.73 37.09
CA VAL A 398 -3.09 -2.91 36.74
C VAL A 398 -3.85 -3.54 37.92
N PHE A 399 -3.28 -4.55 38.58
CA PHE A 399 -3.89 -5.14 39.78
C PHE A 399 -4.08 -4.12 40.91
N ARG A 400 -3.09 -3.25 41.16
CA ARG A 400 -3.23 -2.17 42.14
C ARG A 400 -4.33 -1.19 41.79
N LEU A 401 -4.43 -0.79 40.52
CA LEU A 401 -5.46 0.11 40.05
C LEU A 401 -6.86 -0.52 40.14
N GLU A 402 -7.01 -1.80 39.80
CA GLU A 402 -8.28 -2.51 40.00
C GLU A 402 -8.68 -2.55 41.48
N LYS A 403 -7.75 -2.87 42.37
CA LYS A 403 -8.00 -2.80 43.82
C LYS A 403 -8.38 -1.40 44.26
N ALA A 404 -7.66 -0.37 43.80
CA ALA A 404 -7.98 1.03 44.10
C ALA A 404 -9.40 1.41 43.63
N ARG A 405 -9.81 0.99 42.42
CA ARG A 405 -11.18 1.20 41.91
C ARG A 405 -12.23 0.50 42.77
N THR A 406 -11.97 -0.73 43.22
CA THR A 406 -12.93 -1.43 44.11
C THR A 406 -13.13 -0.68 45.42
N LEU A 407 -12.05 -0.15 46.02
CA LEU A 407 -12.14 0.71 47.20
C LEU A 407 -12.94 1.98 46.88
N ALA A 408 -12.59 2.68 45.80
CA ALA A 408 -13.25 3.92 45.41
C ALA A 408 -14.75 3.75 45.11
N SER A 409 -15.17 2.57 44.64
CA SER A 409 -16.57 2.31 44.27
C SER A 409 -17.57 2.49 45.42
N VAL A 410 -17.12 2.40 46.68
CA VAL A 410 -17.96 2.64 47.87
C VAL A 410 -18.30 4.13 48.04
N GLY A 411 -17.44 5.04 47.53
CA GLY A 411 -17.70 6.48 47.52
C GLY A 411 -17.58 7.22 48.86
N THR A 412 -17.18 6.55 49.94
CA THR A 412 -16.95 7.21 51.25
C THR A 412 -15.54 7.78 51.34
N VAL A 413 -15.35 8.84 52.14
CA VAL A 413 -14.03 9.48 52.33
C VAL A 413 -12.93 8.48 52.74
N PRO A 414 -13.15 7.56 53.72
CA PRO A 414 -12.13 6.57 54.07
C PRO A 414 -11.75 5.66 52.90
N ASN A 415 -12.73 5.21 52.11
CA ASN A 415 -12.49 4.29 50.99
C ASN A 415 -11.86 4.98 49.79
N LEU A 416 -12.25 6.23 49.49
CA LEU A 416 -11.58 7.05 48.46
C LEU A 416 -10.13 7.36 48.86
N THR A 417 -9.87 7.64 50.13
CA THR A 417 -8.51 7.86 50.65
C THR A 417 -7.67 6.58 50.55
N ALA A 418 -8.25 5.42 50.87
CA ALA A 418 -7.60 4.13 50.70
C ALA A 418 -7.32 3.82 49.21
N ALA A 419 -8.26 4.16 48.31
CA ALA A 419 -8.06 4.04 46.86
C ALA A 419 -6.90 4.89 46.36
N ILE A 420 -6.83 6.16 46.80
CA ILE A 420 -5.72 7.07 46.48
C ILE A 420 -4.39 6.48 46.97
N ALA A 421 -4.34 5.99 48.21
CA ALA A 421 -3.13 5.41 48.77
C ALA A 421 -2.68 4.15 48.00
N GLU A 422 -3.61 3.29 47.58
CA GLU A 422 -3.29 2.11 46.77
C GLU A 422 -2.78 2.50 45.37
N ALA A 423 -3.41 3.47 44.69
CA ALA A 423 -2.95 3.92 43.37
C ALA A 423 -1.63 4.70 43.42
N GLN A 424 -1.29 5.33 44.54
CA GLN A 424 0.01 5.98 44.75
C GLN A 424 1.19 4.99 44.80
N LEU A 425 0.92 3.70 45.03
CA LEU A 425 1.94 2.66 44.98
C LEU A 425 2.42 2.37 43.55
N VAL A 426 1.71 2.84 42.52
CA VAL A 426 2.12 2.75 41.11
C VAL A 426 3.26 3.74 40.85
N PRO A 427 4.49 3.29 40.51
CA PRO A 427 5.62 4.18 40.27
C PRO A 427 5.37 5.12 39.09
N THR A 428 5.91 6.34 39.15
CA THR A 428 5.78 7.34 38.09
C THR A 428 6.45 6.93 36.77
N THR A 429 7.40 5.98 36.83
CA THR A 429 8.08 5.39 35.67
C THR A 429 7.29 4.23 35.04
N ASN A 430 6.21 3.76 35.66
CA ASN A 430 5.41 2.64 35.14
C ASN A 430 4.54 3.11 33.95
N PRO A 431 4.29 2.24 32.94
CA PRO A 431 3.31 2.47 31.87
C PRO A 431 1.94 3.00 32.34
N ARG A 432 1.49 2.59 33.53
CA ARG A 432 0.18 2.92 34.12
C ARG A 432 0.19 4.17 34.99
N ALA A 433 1.33 4.86 35.12
CA ALA A 433 1.44 6.07 35.94
C ALA A 433 0.45 7.19 35.56
N LYS A 434 0.20 7.37 34.24
CA LYS A 434 -0.76 8.39 33.75
C LYS A 434 -2.19 8.04 34.13
N GLU A 435 -2.54 6.76 34.08
CA GLU A 435 -3.85 6.26 34.48
C GLU A 435 -4.04 6.43 35.98
N ALA A 436 -3.08 5.96 36.78
CA ALA A 436 -3.04 6.14 38.23
C ALA A 436 -3.22 7.62 38.64
N SER A 437 -2.46 8.53 38.01
CA SER A 437 -2.53 9.97 38.32
C SER A 437 -3.90 10.59 38.05
N ARG A 438 -4.57 10.16 36.97
CA ARG A 438 -5.93 10.65 36.62
C ARG A 438 -6.97 10.16 37.61
N GLU A 439 -6.88 8.90 38.02
CA GLU A 439 -7.80 8.32 39.00
C GLU A 439 -7.60 8.95 40.38
N ILE A 440 -6.35 9.12 40.82
CA ILE A 440 -6.01 9.84 42.05
C ILE A 440 -6.61 11.25 42.03
N ALA A 441 -6.41 12.01 40.95
CA ALA A 441 -6.97 13.37 40.83
C ALA A 441 -8.51 13.38 40.94
N THR A 442 -9.16 12.37 40.36
CA THR A 442 -10.62 12.21 40.42
C THR A 442 -11.09 11.93 41.84
N TRP A 443 -10.49 10.96 42.53
CA TRP A 443 -10.86 10.61 43.90
C TRP A 443 -10.53 11.73 44.89
N VAL A 444 -9.40 12.44 44.70
CA VAL A 444 -9.07 13.64 45.50
C VAL A 444 -10.16 14.69 45.34
N ALA A 445 -10.61 14.97 44.11
CA ALA A 445 -11.70 15.93 43.88
C ALA A 445 -13.02 15.49 44.52
N GLN A 446 -13.33 14.19 44.54
CA GLN A 446 -14.51 13.65 45.22
C GLN A 446 -14.41 13.80 46.73
N VAL A 447 -13.27 13.47 47.34
CA VAL A 447 -13.02 13.69 48.78
C VAL A 447 -13.19 15.16 49.13
N GLN A 448 -12.53 16.05 48.40
CA GLN A 448 -12.64 17.49 48.60
C GLN A 448 -14.09 17.97 48.47
N THR A 449 -14.85 17.44 47.52
CA THR A 449 -16.27 17.78 47.35
C THR A 449 -17.09 17.35 48.56
N ILE A 450 -16.91 16.12 49.07
CA ILE A 450 -17.63 15.61 50.24
C ILE A 450 -17.30 16.46 51.48
N GLU A 451 -16.03 16.82 51.66
CA GLU A 451 -15.58 17.65 52.79
C GLU A 451 -16.06 19.10 52.70
N ASP A 452 -16.07 19.69 51.51
CA ASP A 452 -16.36 21.12 51.30
C ASP A 452 -17.87 21.40 51.18
N ARG A 453 -18.66 20.43 50.71
CA ARG A 453 -20.10 20.60 50.46
C ARG A 453 -20.86 21.16 51.68
N PRO A 454 -20.64 20.70 52.93
CA PRO A 454 -21.35 21.23 54.08
C PRO A 454 -21.11 22.72 54.34
N TYR A 455 -19.93 23.26 54.03
CA TYR A 455 -19.68 24.71 54.14
C TYR A 455 -20.53 25.48 53.13
N LEU A 456 -20.57 24.98 51.89
CA LEU A 456 -21.34 25.64 50.84
C LEU A 456 -22.86 25.59 51.12
N GLU A 457 -23.36 24.45 51.59
CA GLU A 457 -24.78 24.28 51.96
C GLU A 457 -25.17 25.19 53.14
N ARG A 458 -24.33 25.28 54.19
CA ARG A 458 -24.58 26.23 55.30
C ARG A 458 -24.55 27.67 54.82
N ALA A 459 -23.59 28.02 53.96
CA ALA A 459 -23.51 29.36 53.39
C ALA A 459 -24.79 29.71 52.62
N GLU A 460 -25.30 28.79 51.80
CA GLU A 460 -26.55 28.97 51.07
C GLU A 460 -27.77 29.11 51.98
N GLN A 461 -27.90 28.29 53.02
CA GLN A 461 -28.99 28.37 53.98
C GLN A 461 -29.04 29.72 54.69
N VAL A 462 -27.88 30.24 55.10
CA VAL A 462 -27.81 31.55 55.75
C VAL A 462 -28.07 32.67 54.74
N ALA A 463 -27.64 32.54 53.48
CA ALA A 463 -27.91 33.55 52.45
C ALA A 463 -29.41 33.73 52.11
N LEU A 464 -30.29 32.80 52.49
CA LEU A 464 -31.74 32.88 52.23
C LEU A 464 -32.43 34.05 52.94
N TYR A 465 -31.87 34.56 54.02
CA TYR A 465 -32.46 35.70 54.74
C TYR A 465 -32.28 37.04 54.00
N GLU A 466 -31.36 37.09 53.03
CA GLU A 466 -31.10 38.24 52.14
C GLU A 466 -30.74 39.58 52.81
N ASP A 467 -30.53 39.62 54.13
CA ASP A 467 -30.02 40.79 54.84
C ASP A 467 -28.48 40.85 54.86
N VAL A 468 -27.93 42.04 55.15
CA VAL A 468 -26.48 42.30 55.10
C VAL A 468 -25.70 41.38 56.05
N ASN A 469 -26.19 41.12 57.25
CA ASN A 469 -25.47 40.29 58.23
C ASN A 469 -25.45 38.84 57.76
N SER A 470 -26.60 38.32 57.31
CA SER A 470 -26.71 36.96 56.81
C SER A 470 -25.89 36.73 55.52
N LEU A 471 -25.89 37.67 54.59
CA LEU A 471 -25.07 37.59 53.37
C LEU A 471 -23.57 37.65 53.68
N ASN A 472 -23.13 38.49 54.63
CA ASN A 472 -21.73 38.52 55.07
C ASN A 472 -21.32 37.22 55.80
N ALA A 473 -22.21 36.64 56.58
CA ALA A 473 -21.99 35.33 57.19
C ALA A 473 -21.88 34.23 56.13
N ALA A 474 -22.75 34.22 55.12
CA ALA A 474 -22.67 33.30 53.98
C ALA A 474 -21.35 33.43 53.19
N ILE A 475 -20.91 34.67 52.92
CA ILE A 475 -19.61 34.94 52.28
C ILE A 475 -18.47 34.35 53.12
N THR A 476 -18.51 34.55 54.44
CA THR A 476 -17.50 34.02 55.37
C THR A 476 -17.47 32.49 55.35
N GLU A 477 -18.63 31.85 55.39
CA GLU A 477 -18.75 30.39 55.37
C GLU A 477 -18.26 29.80 54.03
N ALA A 478 -18.67 30.35 52.90
CA ALA A 478 -18.20 29.90 51.59
C ALA A 478 -16.70 30.17 51.37
N SER A 479 -16.12 31.17 52.05
CA SER A 479 -14.69 31.48 51.95
C SER A 479 -13.78 30.44 52.62
N GLN A 480 -14.34 29.55 53.45
CA GLN A 480 -13.61 28.41 54.02
C GLN A 480 -13.10 27.45 52.94
N ILE A 481 -13.77 27.42 51.78
CA ILE A 481 -13.36 26.64 50.61
C ILE A 481 -12.18 27.33 49.94
N ARG A 482 -10.98 26.79 50.15
CA ARG A 482 -9.71 27.38 49.70
C ARG A 482 -9.48 27.21 48.19
N GLN A 483 -8.60 28.06 47.64
CA GLN A 483 -8.14 27.95 46.26
C GLN A 483 -7.51 26.57 46.00
N GLY A 484 -7.81 25.99 44.84
CA GLY A 484 -7.30 24.67 44.43
C GLY A 484 -8.18 23.49 44.87
N ARG A 485 -9.22 23.73 45.68
CA ARG A 485 -10.23 22.71 46.03
C ARG A 485 -11.28 22.58 44.91
N ALA A 486 -11.89 21.39 44.81
CA ALA A 486 -12.91 21.08 43.81
C ALA A 486 -14.07 22.09 43.75
N LEU A 487 -14.54 22.59 44.90
CA LEU A 487 -15.69 23.51 44.97
C LEU A 487 -15.34 25.00 44.97
N TYR A 488 -14.06 25.34 44.85
CA TYR A 488 -13.60 26.72 44.94
C TYR A 488 -14.30 27.64 43.94
N ARG A 489 -14.42 27.21 42.67
CA ARG A 489 -15.06 28.03 41.63
C ARG A 489 -16.53 28.32 41.95
N GLU A 490 -17.26 27.30 42.41
CA GLU A 490 -18.66 27.43 42.81
C GLU A 490 -18.80 28.39 44.00
N ALA A 491 -17.96 28.22 45.03
CA ALA A 491 -17.91 29.10 46.19
C ALA A 491 -17.64 30.56 45.81
N ARG A 492 -16.66 30.82 44.93
CA ARG A 492 -16.33 32.18 44.46
C ARG A 492 -17.46 32.83 43.68
N GLN A 493 -18.20 32.06 42.89
CA GLN A 493 -19.38 32.58 42.19
C GLN A 493 -20.47 33.01 43.17
N LYS A 494 -20.76 32.19 44.19
CA LYS A 494 -21.74 32.56 45.23
C LYS A 494 -21.30 33.78 46.03
N ILE A 495 -20.03 33.82 46.45
CA ILE A 495 -19.44 34.99 47.12
C ILE A 495 -19.61 36.26 46.28
N ALA A 496 -19.33 36.20 44.98
CA ALA A 496 -19.49 37.36 44.10
C ALA A 496 -20.96 37.82 44.02
N THR A 497 -21.90 36.89 43.89
CA THR A 497 -23.34 37.18 43.87
C THR A 497 -23.82 37.80 45.18
N TRP A 498 -23.43 37.24 46.33
CA TRP A 498 -23.81 37.78 47.63
C TRP A 498 -23.15 39.13 47.91
N THR A 499 -21.91 39.33 47.46
CA THR A 499 -21.21 40.63 47.56
C THR A 499 -21.96 41.70 46.75
N ASP A 500 -22.41 41.39 45.53
CA ASP A 500 -23.23 42.32 44.73
C ASP A 500 -24.55 42.67 45.44
N LYS A 501 -25.24 41.68 46.03
CA LYS A 501 -26.46 41.91 46.83
C LYS A 501 -26.20 42.85 48.02
N VAL A 502 -25.17 42.57 48.82
CA VAL A 502 -24.80 43.42 49.97
C VAL A 502 -24.55 44.86 49.50
N GLN A 503 -23.76 45.04 48.45
CA GLN A 503 -23.46 46.37 47.93
C GLN A 503 -24.71 47.11 47.44
N ARG A 504 -25.66 46.41 46.80
CA ARG A 504 -26.94 47.04 46.41
C ARG A 504 -27.75 47.47 47.62
N ILE A 505 -27.90 46.61 48.63
CA ILE A 505 -28.67 46.94 49.84
C ILE A 505 -28.08 48.17 50.54
N GLU A 506 -26.74 48.25 50.62
CA GLU A 506 -26.03 49.38 51.24
C GLU A 506 -26.12 50.68 50.41
N ASP A 507 -25.99 50.58 49.08
CA ASP A 507 -25.84 51.76 48.21
C ASP A 507 -27.18 52.33 47.73
N GLN A 508 -28.23 51.50 47.64
CA GLN A 508 -29.52 51.87 47.07
C GLN A 508 -30.17 53.08 47.77
N PRO A 509 -30.18 53.19 49.12
CA PRO A 509 -30.75 54.36 49.80
C PRO A 509 -30.06 55.67 49.43
N TYR A 510 -28.74 55.67 49.25
CA TYR A 510 -27.99 56.86 48.83
C TYR A 510 -28.35 57.26 47.41
N LEU A 511 -28.45 56.29 46.49
CA LEU A 511 -28.80 56.58 45.10
C LEU A 511 -30.24 57.09 44.97
N ASP A 512 -31.18 56.51 45.73
CA ASP A 512 -32.58 56.93 45.70
C ASP A 512 -32.77 58.30 46.33
N GLN A 513 -32.09 58.58 47.45
CA GLN A 513 -32.09 59.92 48.05
C GLN A 513 -31.45 60.96 47.10
N ALA A 514 -30.36 60.61 46.41
CA ALA A 514 -29.74 61.50 45.42
C ALA A 514 -30.71 61.80 44.27
N ARG A 515 -31.44 60.80 43.77
CA ARG A 515 -32.46 60.99 42.74
C ARG A 515 -33.60 61.90 43.19
N GLU A 516 -34.03 61.77 44.44
CA GLU A 516 -35.07 62.64 44.98
C GLU A 516 -34.60 64.08 45.13
N MET A 517 -33.36 64.30 45.60
CA MET A 517 -32.74 65.62 45.61
C MET A 517 -32.68 66.23 44.20
N ALA A 518 -32.31 65.44 43.18
CA ALA A 518 -32.28 65.91 41.81
C ALA A 518 -33.66 66.31 41.29
N ARG A 519 -34.71 65.52 41.59
CA ARG A 519 -36.11 65.82 41.23
C ARG A 519 -36.61 67.10 41.89
N SER A 520 -36.21 67.36 43.13
CA SER A 520 -36.51 68.62 43.83
C SER A 520 -35.75 69.84 43.27
N GLY A 521 -34.89 69.65 42.27
CA GLY A 521 -34.11 70.69 41.62
C GLY A 521 -32.73 70.92 42.24
N ASN A 522 -32.41 70.26 43.36
CA ASN A 522 -31.12 70.34 44.04
C ASN A 522 -30.09 69.37 43.42
N LEU A 523 -29.63 69.72 42.22
CA LEU A 523 -28.69 68.92 41.43
C LEU A 523 -27.27 68.83 42.03
N PRO A 524 -26.66 69.89 42.60
CA PRO A 524 -25.29 69.79 43.13
C PRO A 524 -25.20 68.81 44.33
N GLU A 525 -26.18 68.84 45.23
CA GLU A 525 -26.25 67.94 46.38
C GLU A 525 -26.58 66.51 45.96
N ALA A 526 -27.46 66.33 44.96
CA ALA A 526 -27.71 65.02 44.36
C ALA A 526 -26.44 64.38 43.80
N ILE A 527 -25.63 65.15 43.04
CA ILE A 527 -24.34 64.69 42.52
C ILE A 527 -23.41 64.28 43.66
N THR A 528 -23.29 65.13 44.69
CA THR A 528 -22.41 64.87 45.85
C THR A 528 -22.82 63.59 46.59
N LEU A 529 -24.12 63.34 46.73
CA LEU A 529 -24.64 62.15 47.41
C LEU A 529 -24.43 60.88 46.58
N ALA A 530 -24.70 60.92 45.27
CA ALA A 530 -24.44 59.78 44.39
C ALA A 530 -22.94 59.46 44.23
N GLN A 531 -22.06 60.46 44.35
CA GLN A 531 -20.60 60.26 44.33
C GLN A 531 -20.06 59.47 45.53
N ARG A 532 -20.86 59.30 46.60
CA ARG A 532 -20.47 58.44 47.74
C ARG A 532 -20.45 56.95 47.36
N ILE A 533 -21.14 56.57 46.28
CA ILE A 533 -21.13 55.21 45.76
C ILE A 533 -19.81 54.98 45.04
N ALA A 534 -18.90 54.23 45.68
CA ALA A 534 -17.56 54.02 45.16
C ALA A 534 -17.55 53.27 43.81
N ASN A 535 -16.55 53.59 42.98
CA ASN A 535 -16.32 52.91 41.71
C ASN A 535 -16.12 51.39 41.90
N GLY A 536 -16.69 50.59 41.01
CA GLY A 536 -16.59 49.13 41.05
C GLY A 536 -17.63 48.44 41.95
N ARG A 537 -18.43 49.19 42.70
CA ARG A 537 -19.58 48.66 43.43
C ARG A 537 -20.77 48.39 42.51
N ALA A 538 -21.69 47.55 42.97
CA ALA A 538 -22.87 47.08 42.22
C ALA A 538 -23.71 48.19 41.56
N LEU A 539 -23.87 49.34 42.22
CA LEU A 539 -24.65 50.49 41.72
C LEU A 539 -23.81 51.60 41.08
N SER A 540 -22.49 51.49 41.06
CA SER A 540 -21.59 52.55 40.56
C SER A 540 -21.92 53.03 39.14
N ARG A 541 -22.23 52.11 38.22
CA ARG A 541 -22.61 52.47 36.83
C ARG A 541 -23.91 53.26 36.77
N GLN A 542 -24.90 52.90 37.61
CA GLN A 542 -26.17 53.61 37.65
C GLN A 542 -25.98 54.99 38.29
N ALA A 543 -25.21 55.07 39.36
CA ALA A 543 -24.86 56.33 40.02
C ALA A 543 -24.13 57.28 39.04
N GLN A 544 -23.13 56.79 38.32
CA GLN A 544 -22.39 57.60 37.35
C GLN A 544 -23.28 58.09 36.19
N ALA A 545 -24.19 57.25 35.69
CA ALA A 545 -25.15 57.66 34.67
C ALA A 545 -26.05 58.80 35.18
N SER A 546 -26.55 58.70 36.42
CA SER A 546 -27.34 59.77 37.04
C SER A 546 -26.52 61.05 37.26
N ILE A 547 -25.27 60.94 37.72
CA ILE A 547 -24.37 62.09 37.90
C ILE A 547 -24.14 62.82 36.56
N ASN A 548 -23.87 62.08 35.49
CA ASN A 548 -23.62 62.66 34.17
C ASN A 548 -24.84 63.44 33.65
N ASP A 549 -26.05 62.90 33.86
CA ASP A 549 -27.29 63.57 33.50
C ASP A 549 -27.46 64.89 34.27
N TRP A 550 -27.30 64.85 35.60
CA TRP A 550 -27.44 66.04 36.45
C TRP A 550 -26.38 67.11 36.18
N GLN A 551 -25.14 66.72 35.88
CA GLN A 551 -24.09 67.63 35.46
C GLN A 551 -24.46 68.32 34.13
N GLY A 552 -25.00 67.57 33.18
CA GLY A 552 -25.51 68.12 31.92
C GLY A 552 -26.63 69.14 32.14
N GLN A 553 -27.56 68.85 33.06
CA GLN A 553 -28.63 69.79 33.44
C GLN A 553 -28.09 71.07 34.09
N LEU A 554 -27.10 70.98 34.97
CA LEU A 554 -26.44 72.15 35.57
C LEU A 554 -25.76 73.03 34.52
N TRP A 555 -25.01 72.42 33.60
CA TRP A 555 -24.37 73.14 32.51
C TRP A 555 -25.38 73.80 31.58
N ALA A 556 -26.51 73.15 31.30
CA ALA A 556 -27.60 73.74 30.53
C ALA A 556 -28.16 75.00 31.22
N ARG A 557 -28.45 74.93 32.53
CA ARG A 557 -28.95 76.07 33.32
C ARG A 557 -27.96 77.24 33.31
N GLU A 558 -26.67 76.96 33.53
CA GLU A 558 -25.64 78.00 33.59
C GLU A 558 -25.39 78.65 32.22
N ASN A 559 -25.30 77.85 31.14
CA ASN A 559 -25.13 78.39 29.79
C ASN A 559 -26.33 79.25 29.37
N TRP A 560 -27.55 78.82 29.72
CA TRP A 560 -28.76 79.59 29.45
C TRP A 560 -28.79 80.91 30.22
N LYS A 561 -28.49 80.89 31.52
CA LYS A 561 -28.40 82.09 32.35
C LYS A 561 -27.39 83.10 31.79
N ARG A 562 -26.16 82.66 31.49
CA ARG A 562 -25.12 83.53 30.93
C ARG A 562 -25.50 84.06 29.56
N ALA A 563 -26.12 83.25 28.71
CA ALA A 563 -26.60 83.71 27.41
C ALA A 563 -27.59 84.87 27.56
N ARG A 564 -28.55 84.75 28.49
CA ARG A 564 -29.50 85.83 28.79
C ARG A 564 -28.81 87.09 29.33
N GLU A 565 -27.84 86.94 30.24
CA GLU A 565 -27.09 88.08 30.80
C GLU A 565 -26.32 88.84 29.72
N ILE A 566 -25.67 88.12 28.79
CA ILE A 566 -24.96 88.72 27.67
C ILE A 566 -25.93 89.44 26.72
N ALA A 567 -27.10 88.86 26.46
CA ALA A 567 -28.11 89.47 25.60
C ALA A 567 -28.62 90.83 26.11
N LEU A 568 -28.54 91.09 27.42
CA LEU A 568 -28.98 92.38 28.01
C LEU A 568 -28.19 93.58 27.52
N ALA A 569 -26.96 93.40 27.01
CA ALA A 569 -26.19 94.50 26.44
C ALA A 569 -26.86 95.10 25.18
N GLY A 570 -27.74 94.36 24.51
CA GLY A 570 -28.56 94.86 23.41
C GLY A 570 -27.79 95.21 22.12
N THR A 571 -26.47 95.08 22.11
CA THR A 571 -25.64 95.29 20.91
C THR A 571 -25.65 94.07 20.00
N PRO A 572 -25.50 94.22 18.67
CA PRO A 572 -25.48 93.09 17.75
C PRO A 572 -24.45 92.00 18.09
N GLU A 573 -23.25 92.39 18.51
CA GLU A 573 -22.17 91.47 18.88
C GLU A 573 -22.54 90.67 20.13
N ALA A 574 -23.09 91.34 21.15
CA ALA A 574 -23.55 90.68 22.37
C ALA A 574 -24.71 89.71 22.10
N LEU A 575 -25.68 90.08 21.26
CA LEU A 575 -26.76 89.16 20.87
C LEU A 575 -26.23 87.95 20.10
N ALA A 576 -25.27 88.14 19.18
CA ALA A 576 -24.63 87.03 18.47
C ALA A 576 -23.86 86.11 19.43
N ASP A 577 -23.20 86.67 20.43
CA ASP A 577 -22.50 85.93 21.49
C ASP A 577 -23.45 85.16 22.40
N ALA A 578 -24.57 85.78 22.77
CA ALA A 578 -25.65 85.16 23.53
C ALA A 578 -26.22 83.95 22.78
N ILE A 579 -26.49 84.08 21.47
CA ILE A 579 -26.97 82.97 20.63
C ILE A 579 -25.95 81.83 20.57
N ARG A 580 -24.66 82.13 20.39
CA ARG A 580 -23.61 81.08 20.37
C ARG A 580 -23.54 80.31 21.69
N ARG A 581 -23.76 80.96 22.83
CA ARG A 581 -23.79 80.30 24.15
C ARG A 581 -25.09 79.55 24.40
N ALA A 582 -26.23 80.11 24.03
CA ALA A 582 -27.53 79.45 24.12
C ALA A 582 -27.58 78.16 23.28
N ASN A 583 -26.92 78.16 22.11
CA ASN A 583 -26.77 76.95 21.30
C ASN A 583 -25.96 75.81 21.95
N ARG A 584 -25.20 76.08 23.01
CA ARG A 584 -24.51 75.03 23.81
C ARG A 584 -25.45 74.32 24.79
N VAL A 585 -26.68 74.79 24.95
CA VAL A 585 -27.69 74.07 25.75
C VAL A 585 -28.13 72.82 24.98
N PRO A 586 -27.97 71.61 25.55
CA PRO A 586 -28.31 70.35 24.89
C PRO A 586 -29.74 70.34 24.36
N VAL A 587 -29.95 69.70 23.20
CA VAL A 587 -31.26 69.65 22.52
C VAL A 587 -32.31 68.91 23.35
N ASN A 588 -31.90 67.95 24.17
CA ASN A 588 -32.75 67.21 25.09
C ASN A 588 -32.98 67.92 26.44
N SER A 589 -32.43 69.12 26.64
CA SER A 589 -32.68 69.90 27.86
C SER A 589 -34.11 70.40 27.89
N MET A 590 -34.75 70.40 29.06
CA MET A 590 -36.06 71.03 29.26
C MET A 590 -36.05 72.53 28.92
N LEU A 591 -34.90 73.19 28.99
CA LEU A 591 -34.73 74.60 28.64
C LEU A 591 -34.70 74.85 27.12
N ARG A 592 -34.65 73.81 26.30
CA ARG A 592 -34.37 73.96 24.86
C ARG A 592 -35.46 74.74 24.13
N THR A 593 -36.72 74.59 24.53
CA THR A 593 -37.84 75.34 23.95
C THR A 593 -37.67 76.84 24.16
N ASP A 594 -37.40 77.27 25.39
CA ASP A 594 -37.17 78.69 25.73
C ASP A 594 -35.93 79.24 25.04
N VAL A 595 -34.87 78.43 24.99
CA VAL A 595 -33.60 78.74 24.30
C VAL A 595 -33.84 79.01 22.81
N ASN A 596 -34.59 78.15 22.12
CA ASN A 596 -34.86 78.31 20.69
C ASN A 596 -35.63 79.61 20.41
N VAL A 597 -36.67 79.89 21.21
CA VAL A 597 -37.47 81.13 21.07
C VAL A 597 -36.59 82.36 21.22
N ALA A 598 -35.72 82.40 22.24
CA ALA A 598 -34.84 83.54 22.44
C ALA A 598 -33.77 83.66 21.34
N ILE A 599 -33.24 82.55 20.83
CA ILE A 599 -32.30 82.56 19.70
C ILE A 599 -32.96 83.20 18.47
N ASP A 600 -34.20 82.85 18.16
CA ASP A 600 -34.93 83.46 17.03
C ASP A 600 -35.20 84.95 17.27
N GLN A 601 -35.63 85.34 18.48
CA GLN A 601 -35.87 86.74 18.83
C GLN A 601 -34.59 87.60 18.75
N TRP A 602 -33.48 87.13 19.32
CA TRP A 602 -32.20 87.83 19.26
C TRP A 602 -31.69 87.94 17.83
N SER A 603 -31.89 86.90 17.01
CA SER A 603 -31.52 86.90 15.60
C SER A 603 -32.33 87.94 14.81
N GLN A 604 -33.63 88.07 15.13
CA GLN A 604 -34.47 89.11 14.55
C GLN A 604 -34.04 90.52 14.98
N GLN A 605 -33.71 90.71 16.26
CA GLN A 605 -33.20 92.00 16.76
C GLN A 605 -31.89 92.41 16.08
N ILE A 606 -30.97 91.47 15.84
CA ILE A 606 -29.75 91.74 15.07
C ILE A 606 -30.10 92.22 13.65
N LEU A 607 -31.05 91.57 12.99
CA LEU A 607 -31.49 91.97 11.64
C LEU A 607 -32.14 93.35 11.62
N ASP A 608 -32.98 93.67 12.60
CA ASP A 608 -33.64 94.98 12.68
C ASP A 608 -32.63 96.10 12.97
N MET A 609 -31.65 95.86 13.85
CA MET A 609 -30.53 96.78 14.07
C MET A 609 -29.68 96.95 12.82
N ALA A 610 -29.42 95.87 12.08
CA ALA A 610 -28.70 95.93 10.82
C ALA A 610 -29.43 96.83 9.81
N ARG A 611 -30.76 96.69 9.70
CA ARG A 611 -31.60 97.50 8.80
C ARG A 611 -31.55 98.98 9.17
N SER A 612 -31.73 99.30 10.45
CA SER A 612 -31.66 100.68 10.94
C SER A 612 -30.27 101.30 10.70
N GLN A 613 -29.18 100.55 10.96
CA GLN A 613 -27.83 101.04 10.67
C GLN A 613 -27.63 101.24 9.15
N GLY A 614 -28.14 100.31 8.34
CA GLY A 614 -28.08 100.34 6.88
C GLY A 614 -28.80 101.52 6.21
N GLU A 615 -29.70 102.22 6.90
CA GLU A 615 -30.31 103.46 6.40
C GLU A 615 -29.29 104.61 6.30
N SER A 616 -28.27 104.60 7.16
CA SER A 616 -27.24 105.65 7.24
C SER A 616 -25.86 105.18 6.77
N ASP A 617 -25.53 103.91 7.03
CA ASP A 617 -24.27 103.27 6.67
C ASP A 617 -24.55 101.82 6.23
N ILE A 618 -24.67 101.63 4.92
CA ILE A 618 -24.98 100.34 4.31
C ILE A 618 -23.89 99.30 4.62
N GLN A 619 -22.61 99.69 4.68
CA GLN A 619 -21.52 98.76 4.99
C GLN A 619 -21.64 98.23 6.42
N ARG A 620 -21.88 99.12 7.39
CA ARG A 620 -22.11 98.74 8.78
C ARG A 620 -23.37 97.88 8.95
N GLY A 621 -24.45 98.19 8.21
CA GLY A 621 -25.65 97.35 8.15
C GLY A 621 -25.36 95.93 7.64
N ILE A 622 -24.55 95.78 6.58
CA ILE A 622 -24.12 94.47 6.06
C ILE A 622 -23.32 93.69 7.11
N GLU A 623 -22.37 94.33 7.80
CA GLU A 623 -21.56 93.69 8.85
C GLU A 623 -22.44 93.17 9.99
N THR A 624 -23.38 93.98 10.46
CA THR A 624 -24.35 93.61 11.50
C THR A 624 -25.28 92.48 11.04
N ALA A 625 -25.81 92.53 9.82
CA ALA A 625 -26.68 91.47 9.29
C ALA A 625 -25.94 90.12 9.14
N ARG A 626 -24.60 90.13 8.93
CA ARG A 626 -23.80 88.89 8.87
C ARG A 626 -23.73 88.16 10.21
N LEU A 627 -23.97 88.85 11.33
CA LEU A 627 -24.00 88.27 12.66
C LEU A 627 -25.24 87.40 12.91
N VAL A 628 -26.28 87.49 12.08
CA VAL A 628 -27.46 86.62 12.16
C VAL A 628 -27.03 85.16 11.88
N PRO A 629 -27.24 84.23 12.82
CA PRO A 629 -26.72 82.87 12.72
C PRO A 629 -27.55 81.98 11.79
N ARG A 630 -26.91 80.94 11.24
CA ARG A 630 -27.58 79.92 10.41
C ARG A 630 -28.57 79.11 11.25
N GLY A 631 -29.73 78.80 10.67
CA GLY A 631 -30.75 77.96 11.30
C GLY A 631 -31.79 78.70 12.14
N THR A 632 -31.73 80.04 12.18
CA THR A 632 -32.75 80.89 12.82
C THR A 632 -33.72 81.46 11.80
N ALA A 633 -34.92 81.82 12.21
CA ALA A 633 -35.95 82.36 11.31
C ALA A 633 -35.49 83.61 10.53
N ALA A 634 -34.71 84.51 11.17
CA ALA A 634 -34.25 85.76 10.55
C ALA A 634 -33.11 85.59 9.51
N TYR A 635 -32.53 84.39 9.38
CA TYR A 635 -31.29 84.21 8.61
C TYR A 635 -31.46 84.42 7.10
N SER A 636 -32.51 83.85 6.50
CA SER A 636 -32.78 84.01 5.06
C SER A 636 -33.01 85.47 4.70
N THR A 637 -33.86 86.15 5.49
CA THR A 637 -34.16 87.57 5.31
C THR A 637 -32.92 88.44 5.49
N ALA A 638 -32.04 88.12 6.45
CA ALA A 638 -30.77 88.83 6.61
C ALA A 638 -29.86 88.68 5.38
N ARG A 639 -29.83 87.49 4.75
CA ARG A 639 -29.03 87.23 3.55
C ARG A 639 -29.56 87.95 2.32
N GLU A 640 -30.88 87.98 2.15
CA GLU A 640 -31.52 88.77 1.10
C GLU A 640 -31.24 90.26 1.25
N GLN A 641 -31.34 90.79 2.47
CA GLN A 641 -31.03 92.19 2.78
C GLN A 641 -29.57 92.53 2.46
N ILE A 642 -28.62 91.66 2.85
CA ILE A 642 -27.20 91.82 2.52
C ILE A 642 -27.00 91.86 1.00
N ARG A 643 -27.66 90.97 0.24
CA ARG A 643 -27.55 90.92 -1.22
C ARG A 643 -28.05 92.22 -1.85
N ALA A 644 -29.25 92.68 -1.46
CA ALA A 644 -29.83 93.91 -1.98
C ALA A 644 -28.93 95.14 -1.73
N TRP A 645 -28.33 95.23 -0.54
CA TRP A 645 -27.37 96.27 -0.20
C TRP A 645 -26.06 96.19 -0.99
N GLN A 646 -25.56 94.98 -1.27
CA GLN A 646 -24.37 94.77 -2.10
C GLN A 646 -24.61 95.17 -3.56
N GLU A 647 -25.80 94.84 -4.10
CA GLU A 647 -26.23 95.26 -5.45
C GLU A 647 -26.39 96.78 -5.55
N TYR A 648 -26.94 97.43 -4.52
CA TYR A 648 -27.07 98.89 -4.48
C TYR A 648 -25.72 99.61 -4.42
N LEU A 649 -24.75 99.08 -3.69
CA LEU A 649 -23.39 99.64 -3.59
C LEU A 649 -22.56 99.40 -4.86
N ASN A 650 -22.98 98.49 -5.76
CA ASN A 650 -22.27 98.14 -6.98
C ASN A 650 -23.25 97.78 -8.11
N PRO A 651 -23.98 98.76 -8.70
CA PRO A 651 -24.98 98.49 -9.73
C PRO A 651 -24.33 98.09 -11.06
N GLU A 652 -24.75 96.95 -11.62
CA GLU A 652 -24.27 96.46 -12.92
C GLU A 652 -24.88 97.26 -14.10
N PRO A 653 -24.10 97.62 -15.15
CA PRO A 653 -24.58 98.40 -16.29
C PRO A 653 -25.54 97.64 -17.22
N GLN A 654 -26.63 98.31 -17.63
CA GLN A 654 -27.74 97.78 -18.44
C GLN A 654 -27.30 97.20 -19.80
N GLN A 655 -27.76 95.98 -20.10
CA GLN A 655 -27.63 95.33 -21.41
C GLN A 655 -28.81 95.63 -22.34
N SER A 656 -28.46 95.81 -23.61
CA SER A 656 -29.24 96.21 -24.79
C SER A 656 -30.36 95.23 -25.21
N GLU A 657 -31.45 95.83 -25.71
CA GLU A 657 -32.63 95.23 -26.35
C GLU A 657 -32.32 94.28 -27.52
N GLN A 658 -33.04 93.16 -27.62
CA GLN A 658 -33.86 92.77 -28.79
C GLN A 658 -34.66 91.46 -28.53
N PRO A 659 -35.80 91.24 -29.19
CA PRO A 659 -37.02 90.74 -28.55
C PRO A 659 -37.39 89.29 -28.89
N PHE A 660 -37.99 88.65 -27.89
CA PHE A 660 -39.02 87.59 -27.90
C PHE A 660 -39.22 86.75 -29.18
N GLU A 661 -38.95 85.45 -29.04
CA GLU A 661 -39.84 84.42 -29.57
C GLU A 661 -40.25 83.45 -28.45
N GLN A 662 -41.57 83.33 -28.29
CA GLN A 662 -42.24 82.34 -27.47
C GLN A 662 -42.24 81.00 -28.20
N THR A 663 -42.00 79.89 -27.50
CA THR A 663 -42.76 78.64 -27.67
C THR A 663 -42.52 77.70 -26.48
N THR A 664 -43.61 77.52 -25.72
CA THR A 664 -44.22 76.31 -25.15
C THR A 664 -43.47 74.95 -25.10
N PRO A 665 -43.94 74.03 -24.22
CA PRO A 665 -43.13 73.28 -23.27
C PRO A 665 -42.70 71.90 -23.77
N THR A 666 -41.71 71.31 -23.11
CA THR A 666 -41.43 69.88 -23.25
C THR A 666 -41.25 69.27 -21.86
N TYR A 667 -42.25 68.49 -21.48
CA TYR A 667 -42.11 67.39 -20.55
C TYR A 667 -41.08 66.43 -21.14
N ASP A 668 -40.04 66.08 -20.38
CA ASP A 668 -39.54 64.71 -20.50
C ASP A 668 -39.06 64.15 -19.17
N GLN A 669 -39.39 62.88 -19.01
CA GLN A 669 -39.02 62.01 -17.93
C GLN A 669 -37.56 61.57 -18.06
N GLN A 670 -36.86 61.46 -16.94
CA GLN A 670 -35.82 60.47 -16.62
C GLN A 670 -35.36 60.80 -15.19
N GLY A 671 -35.28 59.88 -14.23
CA GLY A 671 -34.93 58.48 -14.32
C GLY A 671 -33.61 58.26 -13.57
N GLY A 672 -33.66 57.54 -12.44
CA GLY A 672 -32.50 57.00 -11.70
C GLY A 672 -31.68 58.06 -10.95
N ASN A 673 -31.12 57.86 -9.77
CA ASN A 673 -30.45 56.68 -9.26
C ASN A 673 -30.04 56.97 -7.80
N TYR A 674 -30.10 55.95 -6.93
CA TYR A 674 -29.11 55.56 -5.89
C TYR A 674 -28.42 56.65 -5.07
N SER A 675 -28.49 56.58 -3.74
CA SER A 675 -27.67 55.66 -2.92
C SER A 675 -27.62 56.13 -1.46
N ASN A 676 -27.76 55.17 -0.55
CA ASN A 676 -27.17 55.06 0.80
C ASN A 676 -26.53 56.30 1.44
N TYR A 677 -27.03 56.70 2.62
CA TYR A 677 -26.39 56.47 3.92
C TYR A 677 -27.40 56.57 5.07
#